data_AF-A0A2Z4Y8U3-F1
#
_entry.id   AF-A0A2Z4Y8U3-F1
#
_cell.length_a   1.000
_cell.length_b   1.000
_cell.length_c   1.000
_cell.angle_alpha   90.00
_cell.angle_beta   90.00
_cell.angle_gamma   90.00
#
_symmetry.space_group_name_H-M   'P 1'
#
loop_
_entity.id
_entity.type
_entity.pdbx_description
1 polymer ?
#
loop_
_entity_poly.entity_id
_entity_poly.type
_entity_poly.pdbx_seq_one_letter_code
_entity_poly.pdbx_strand_id
1 'polypeptide(L)'
;MEGAMKNKVLSLCGFLALIVSASSFGAIEGRPDRDKIVFAYLQSPTSNDIRGVRWHALTHIGWSFITFDADANLGGVTSFNNRSAELKPGGVASNNGVKVVIVLANQNFDESILSTVMTSATLRQKLIDNVVAVVSNPTTGCDGVNLDFEFSWGTSTRDGIAAFIQGLYTALKALTPPRELSIYTIPSWSSTQYIASNLTNYTDYVIYSGYDFASGTTMQSVGEYGTTSTYSIVGNLDDYIAAGIPPEHLVLGLPFYTKSWDTDASGTYGGTGTEVGADSLLQANYDTLYRNPPYTKYYSNPTNHHTKWYKRLISGTTYRLTTFDDWETLEYKFRLVKAWKGANSRGKQLGGVAFWSLLWLIETQSVDPNNTGAGPQSLTRTLGFPYTLMEELFATPGVRTYFAESFEHISSDTNTGFNARWREPEDGPDDQNVDATASTRAPAAAPAGAPSGSNRVLAVSFRFTALPGRFFFKHQPLMGTNTPYSVDWGNALVHVSKNTKFLADIHVPSAYAGTTIRMVVRDANNQLEKGPAFNLTSAGWRQISFDLANDPVTAYTTSEGAYSSGNGVIDTAGGGARDITFAGFEISSTGFSGATGTINFDRILYQPSMPNNRQFVINEFRYATASKQFVEIAGPAGVTMPAGLELRTVSGFSGQVVDTVVVGGNTIPASGLYLVGASDLAAVRNQALPDGMLRNGAPNAIQLYDPNTGITYDSVVYQAAGGLNGLDGPGCPIVADFGPPWLGEVASGTSSLGDPYSAGRYPDGATTWVNGNDFSFMVATPGLPNGAGLTLPVSFNFESAPPQGFQTFQTFAVVTPPASVDPGNPHGKVYRCVDTSGGGVIGVIGDSSLGANGNGYQVTGEIYIPGSGEPAQAIGIGICGTQGSRFFPTASPGVSSYENGYWLIFENASGVGLNDGRPDHPGTFEFVQAVNDGNHASPTVFLGSKTLAQVGVTGGTWTTFRLAIDPNGSSGNQLIAQINNVDVYRGPIPAEGRTKGAFQIGFRENHTGAPAANEGTWIDNVTISPMNTAVSSWELY
;
A
#
# COMPACT_ATOMS: atom_id res chain seq x y z
N MET A 1 -13.57 54.04 8.23
CA MET A 1 -13.15 54.38 9.60
C MET A 1 -14.31 54.03 10.52
N GLU A 2 -14.44 52.75 10.86
CA GLU A 2 -13.74 52.05 11.96
C GLU A 2 -14.33 52.37 13.33
N GLY A 3 -14.60 51.31 14.10
CA GLY A 3 -14.61 51.40 15.55
C GLY A 3 -15.87 50.93 16.25
N ALA A 4 -15.93 49.61 16.51
CA ALA A 4 -16.46 48.98 17.73
C ALA A 4 -17.82 49.42 18.30
N MET A 5 -18.81 48.51 18.25
CA MET A 5 -19.57 48.01 19.41
C MET A 5 -20.76 47.17 18.93
N LYS A 6 -20.80 45.89 19.29
CA LYS A 6 -21.96 45.28 19.98
C LYS A 6 -21.68 43.83 20.36
N ASN A 7 -21.67 43.63 21.67
CA ASN A 7 -21.76 42.35 22.33
C ASN A 7 -23.23 41.90 22.40
N LYS A 8 -23.40 40.58 22.26
CA LYS A 8 -24.30 39.70 23.03
C LYS A 8 -25.80 39.51 22.65
N VAL A 9 -26.07 38.21 22.49
CA VAL A 9 -27.30 37.41 22.72
C VAL A 9 -28.27 37.26 21.54
N LEU A 10 -28.24 36.09 20.88
CA LEU A 10 -29.34 35.11 20.97
C LEU A 10 -28.89 33.71 20.51
N SER A 11 -29.13 32.74 21.39
CA SER A 11 -29.05 31.30 21.18
C SER A 11 -30.32 30.83 20.47
N LEU A 12 -30.21 30.12 19.32
CA LEU A 12 -31.09 28.99 18.97
C LEU A 12 -30.69 28.32 17.64
N CYS A 13 -30.66 26.98 17.67
CA CYS A 13 -30.85 26.05 16.55
C CYS A 13 -29.90 26.13 15.35
N GLY A 14 -28.88 25.28 15.37
CA GLY A 14 -28.14 24.87 14.18
C GLY A 14 -27.31 23.63 14.49
N PHE A 15 -27.93 22.46 14.39
CA PHE A 15 -27.20 21.20 14.22
C PHE A 15 -26.45 21.31 12.87
N LEU A 16 -25.20 21.79 12.91
CA LEU A 16 -24.29 21.61 11.79
C LEU A 16 -23.70 20.21 11.96
N ALA A 17 -24.07 19.30 11.06
CA ALA A 17 -23.29 18.10 10.81
C ALA A 17 -21.87 18.56 10.45
N LEU A 18 -20.94 18.44 11.39
CA LEU A 18 -19.52 18.49 11.09
C LEU A 18 -19.26 17.25 10.23
N ILE A 19 -19.21 17.43 8.91
CA ILE A 19 -18.57 16.47 8.04
C ILE A 19 -17.09 16.52 8.46
N VAL A 20 -16.70 15.57 9.30
CA VAL A 20 -15.30 15.28 9.59
C VAL A 20 -14.74 14.76 8.27
N SER A 21 -14.18 15.66 7.45
CA SER A 21 -13.27 15.24 6.41
C SER A 21 -12.13 14.52 7.12
N ALA A 22 -11.96 13.23 6.87
CA ALA A 22 -10.77 12.49 7.26
C ALA A 22 -9.57 13.34 6.83
N SER A 23 -8.83 13.88 7.79
CA SER A 23 -7.60 14.60 7.50
C SER A 23 -6.67 13.60 6.84
N SER A 24 -6.41 13.77 5.54
CA SER A 24 -5.33 13.05 4.88
C SER A 24 -4.06 13.30 5.69
N PHE A 25 -3.36 12.22 6.04
CA PHE A 25 -2.04 12.31 6.63
C PHE A 25 -1.17 13.09 5.64
N GLY A 26 -0.85 14.35 5.95
CA GLY A 26 -0.15 15.23 5.01
C GLY A 26 1.13 14.57 4.50
N ALA A 27 1.25 14.42 3.19
CA ALA A 27 2.44 13.88 2.55
C ALA A 27 3.66 14.76 2.89
N ILE A 28 4.74 14.13 3.37
CA ILE A 28 6.03 14.80 3.55
C ILE A 28 6.78 14.72 2.22
N GLU A 29 7.15 15.87 1.68
CA GLU A 29 7.79 16.01 0.36
C GLU A 29 9.16 15.29 0.32
N GLY A 30 9.30 14.25 -0.52
CA GLY A 30 10.56 13.53 -0.75
C GLY A 30 10.71 12.16 -0.07
N ARG A 31 9.71 11.74 0.71
CA ARG A 31 9.54 10.34 1.13
C ARG A 31 8.49 9.69 0.20
N PRO A 32 8.60 8.41 -0.19
CA PRO A 32 7.43 7.65 -0.62
C PRO A 32 6.51 7.62 0.61
N ASP A 33 5.57 8.54 0.63
CA ASP A 33 4.49 8.63 1.60
C ASP A 33 3.87 7.25 1.75
N ARG A 34 3.81 6.77 2.99
CA ARG A 34 3.12 5.51 3.28
C ARG A 34 1.66 5.82 3.46
N ASP A 35 0.81 5.09 2.76
CA ASP A 35 -0.64 5.12 2.90
C ASP A 35 -1.10 4.43 4.21
N LYS A 36 -0.17 3.81 4.96
CA LYS A 36 -0.46 3.04 6.18
C LYS A 36 0.30 3.50 7.41
N ILE A 37 -0.39 3.41 8.54
CA ILE A 37 0.22 3.49 9.87
C ILE A 37 1.11 2.28 10.07
N VAL A 38 2.37 2.53 10.39
CA VAL A 38 3.34 1.56 10.92
C VAL A 38 3.79 2.06 12.28
N PHE A 39 3.16 1.52 13.32
CA PHE A 39 3.35 1.90 14.71
C PHE A 39 4.24 0.88 15.42
N ALA A 40 5.25 1.32 16.16
CA ALA A 40 6.06 0.41 16.95
C ALA A 40 6.16 0.89 18.41
N TYR A 41 5.84 0.00 19.35
CA TYR A 41 6.00 0.27 20.77
C TYR A 41 7.48 0.13 21.17
N LEU A 42 7.94 1.07 21.99
CA LEU A 42 9.13 0.90 22.81
C LEU A 42 8.69 0.23 24.11
N GLN A 43 9.35 -0.84 24.52
CA GLN A 43 8.95 -1.58 25.72
C GLN A 43 9.57 -1.00 26.99
N SER A 44 10.72 -0.35 26.85
CA SER A 44 11.41 0.32 27.94
C SER A 44 11.80 1.73 27.52
N PRO A 45 11.74 2.73 28.41
CA PRO A 45 12.17 4.10 28.14
C PRO A 45 13.70 4.24 27.99
N THR A 46 14.40 3.18 27.60
CA THR A 46 15.86 3.15 27.49
C THR A 46 16.33 3.43 26.09
N SER A 47 17.57 3.88 25.99
CA SER A 47 18.22 4.16 24.71
C SER A 47 18.61 2.90 23.92
N ASN A 48 18.34 1.70 24.45
CA ASN A 48 18.69 0.43 23.82
C ASN A 48 17.68 0.04 22.74
N ASP A 49 16.38 0.24 22.99
CA ASP A 49 15.27 -0.12 22.10
C ASP A 49 15.36 0.59 20.74
N ILE A 50 16.05 1.74 20.67
CA ILE A 50 16.19 2.56 19.46
C ILE A 50 17.47 2.26 18.65
N ARG A 51 18.33 1.35 19.13
CA ARG A 51 19.60 1.01 18.45
C ARG A 51 19.34 0.21 17.18
N GLY A 52 19.84 0.73 16.06
CA GLY A 52 19.73 0.05 14.76
C GLY A 52 18.31 0.05 14.18
N VAL A 53 17.40 0.85 14.73
CA VAL A 53 16.06 1.06 14.16
C VAL A 53 16.17 1.61 12.75
N ARG A 54 15.37 1.05 11.84
CA ARG A 54 15.19 1.58 10.49
C ARG A 54 14.07 2.60 10.51
N TRP A 55 14.40 3.84 10.84
CA TRP A 55 13.43 4.92 11.04
C TRP A 55 12.60 5.21 9.80
N HIS A 56 13.21 5.12 8.62
CA HIS A 56 12.51 5.21 7.34
C HIS A 56 11.38 4.17 7.22
N ALA A 57 11.47 3.07 7.96
CA ALA A 57 10.50 2.00 7.94
C ALA A 57 9.31 2.15 8.91
N LEU A 58 9.24 3.25 9.67
CA LEU A 58 8.20 3.49 10.67
C LEU A 58 7.45 4.79 10.40
N THR A 59 6.26 4.92 10.96
CA THR A 59 5.48 6.18 10.94
C THR A 59 5.20 6.70 12.33
N HIS A 60 5.12 5.81 13.33
CA HIS A 60 4.85 6.16 14.72
C HIS A 60 5.71 5.31 15.67
N ILE A 61 6.14 5.94 16.76
CA ILE A 61 6.72 5.28 17.93
C ILE A 61 5.83 5.55 19.14
N GLY A 62 5.42 4.48 19.81
CA GLY A 62 4.75 4.54 21.12
C GLY A 62 5.76 4.50 22.26
N TRP A 63 5.81 5.57 23.06
CA TRP A 63 6.60 5.62 24.29
C TRP A 63 5.84 5.01 25.47
N SER A 64 6.21 3.78 25.84
CA SER A 64 5.63 3.08 26.98
C SER A 64 6.46 3.24 28.26
N PHE A 65 5.87 3.53 29.43
CA PHE A 65 4.51 4.04 29.63
C PHE A 65 4.55 5.35 30.43
N ILE A 66 3.64 6.24 30.08
CA ILE A 66 3.14 7.25 31.02
C ILE A 66 1.92 6.61 31.70
N THR A 67 1.88 6.62 33.02
CA THR A 67 0.79 5.97 33.78
C THR A 67 -0.01 6.98 34.57
N PHE A 68 -1.25 6.65 34.97
CA PHE A 68 -2.02 7.45 35.91
C PHE A 68 -2.42 6.64 37.16
N ASP A 69 -2.41 7.30 38.32
CA ASP A 69 -2.87 6.74 39.60
C ASP A 69 -4.39 6.99 39.81
N ALA A 70 -4.93 6.50 40.94
CA ALA A 70 -6.34 6.67 41.29
C ALA A 70 -6.79 8.13 41.49
N ASP A 71 -5.84 9.05 41.69
CA ASP A 71 -6.06 10.49 41.81
C ASP A 71 -5.83 11.22 40.45
N ALA A 72 -5.65 10.48 39.36
CA ALA A 72 -5.36 10.97 38.01
C ALA A 72 -4.03 11.76 37.88
N ASN A 73 -3.05 11.52 38.76
CA ASN A 73 -1.70 12.09 38.60
C ASN A 73 -0.86 11.21 37.67
N LEU A 74 0.01 11.83 36.86
CA LEU A 74 0.85 11.12 35.89
C LEU A 74 2.19 10.66 36.46
N GLY A 75 2.56 9.40 36.19
CA GLY A 75 3.89 8.84 36.32
C GLY A 75 4.62 8.75 34.97
N GLY A 76 5.96 8.66 34.98
CA GLY A 76 6.77 8.46 33.76
C GLY A 76 7.08 9.72 32.92
N VAL A 77 6.44 10.86 33.22
CA VAL A 77 6.62 12.13 32.49
C VAL A 77 8.08 12.60 32.47
N THR A 78 8.79 12.52 33.59
CA THR A 78 10.21 12.90 33.69
C THR A 78 11.07 12.06 32.76
N SER A 79 10.84 10.75 32.69
CA SER A 79 11.57 9.84 31.81
C SER A 79 11.29 10.16 30.34
N PHE A 80 10.03 10.44 29.99
CA PHE A 80 9.67 10.88 28.64
C PHE A 80 10.39 12.17 28.24
N ASN A 81 10.44 13.18 29.12
CA ASN A 81 11.12 14.44 28.82
C ASN A 81 12.64 14.27 28.71
N ASN A 82 13.21 13.34 29.47
CA ASN A 82 14.64 13.05 29.51
C ASN A 82 15.09 12.01 28.48
N ARG A 83 14.20 11.56 27.59
CA ARG A 83 14.55 10.61 26.54
C ARG A 83 15.63 11.14 25.59
N SER A 84 16.16 10.23 24.79
CA SER A 84 17.27 10.50 23.88
C SER A 84 16.94 11.57 22.83
N ALA A 85 17.97 12.18 22.25
CA ALA A 85 17.81 13.27 21.28
C ALA A 85 17.16 12.78 19.96
N GLU A 86 17.28 11.49 19.66
CA GLU A 86 16.71 10.83 18.50
C GLU A 86 15.18 10.91 18.46
N LEU A 87 14.54 10.90 19.63
CA LEU A 87 13.08 10.92 19.82
C LEU A 87 12.53 12.33 20.12
N LYS A 88 13.36 13.37 19.98
CA LYS A 88 13.01 14.79 20.22
C LYS A 88 12.86 15.55 18.89
N PRO A 89 12.26 16.76 18.90
CA PRO A 89 12.17 17.59 17.70
C PRO A 89 13.52 17.77 17.00
N GLY A 90 13.57 17.55 15.68
CA GLY A 90 14.79 17.61 14.87
C GLY A 90 15.77 16.44 15.05
N GLY A 91 15.41 15.44 15.86
CA GLY A 91 16.07 14.14 15.94
C GLY A 91 15.74 13.23 14.76
N VAL A 92 16.37 12.04 14.72
CA VAL A 92 16.21 11.10 13.61
C VAL A 92 14.76 10.65 13.38
N ALA A 93 13.95 10.50 14.44
CA ALA A 93 12.53 10.19 14.29
C ALA A 93 11.82 11.31 13.50
N SER A 94 11.97 12.56 13.95
CA SER A 94 11.40 13.74 13.29
C SER A 94 11.92 13.93 11.86
N ASN A 95 13.21 13.72 11.61
CA ASN A 95 13.81 13.87 10.27
C ASN A 95 13.32 12.80 9.29
N ASN A 96 12.94 11.62 9.78
CA ASN A 96 12.28 10.59 8.96
C ASN A 96 10.74 10.74 8.94
N GLY A 97 10.17 11.79 9.54
CA GLY A 97 8.72 11.97 9.63
C GLY A 97 8.01 10.95 10.51
N VAL A 98 8.71 10.38 11.50
CA VAL A 98 8.15 9.45 12.49
C VAL A 98 7.59 10.24 13.66
N LYS A 99 6.30 10.06 13.92
CA LYS A 99 5.62 10.68 15.07
C LYS A 99 5.97 9.97 16.37
N VAL A 100 6.17 10.72 17.43
CA VAL A 100 6.44 10.20 18.78
C VAL A 100 5.21 10.43 19.65
N VAL A 101 4.51 9.35 20.00
CA VAL A 101 3.31 9.41 20.83
C VAL A 101 3.59 8.85 22.22
N ILE A 102 2.92 9.40 23.24
CA ILE A 102 2.94 8.80 24.57
C ILE A 102 1.93 7.66 24.64
N VAL A 103 2.26 6.59 25.36
CA VAL A 103 1.31 5.52 25.65
C VAL A 103 0.84 5.67 27.09
N LEU A 104 -0.45 5.97 27.26
CA LEU A 104 -1.09 6.22 28.54
C LEU A 104 -1.78 4.96 29.06
N ALA A 105 -1.35 4.47 30.21
CA ALA A 105 -1.92 3.28 30.85
C ALA A 105 -2.38 3.54 32.29
N ASN A 106 -3.34 2.76 32.78
CA ASN A 106 -3.63 2.69 34.21
C ASN A 106 -2.41 2.12 34.95
N GLN A 107 -2.04 2.71 36.08
CA GLN A 107 -0.86 2.28 36.84
C GLN A 107 -0.95 0.78 37.19
N ASN A 108 0.13 0.05 36.91
CA ASN A 108 0.23 -1.41 37.08
C ASN A 108 -0.83 -2.23 36.32
N PHE A 109 -1.50 -1.63 35.33
CA PHE A 109 -2.67 -2.21 34.67
C PHE A 109 -3.77 -2.63 35.67
N ASP A 110 -3.93 -1.88 36.77
CA ASP A 110 -4.96 -2.13 37.77
C ASP A 110 -6.34 -1.59 37.29
N GLU A 111 -7.29 -2.50 37.09
CA GLU A 111 -8.65 -2.20 36.64
C GLU A 111 -9.44 -1.31 37.61
N SER A 112 -9.12 -1.37 38.91
CA SER A 112 -9.78 -0.54 39.94
C SER A 112 -9.36 0.92 39.84
N ILE A 113 -8.11 1.20 39.47
CA ILE A 113 -7.62 2.55 39.18
C ILE A 113 -8.33 3.11 37.95
N LEU A 114 -8.38 2.32 36.87
CA LEU A 114 -9.11 2.68 35.65
C LEU A 114 -10.57 3.02 35.97
N SER A 115 -11.26 2.13 36.69
CA SER A 115 -12.67 2.31 37.07
C SER A 115 -12.88 3.56 37.94
N THR A 116 -12.02 3.81 38.92
CA THR A 116 -12.10 4.98 39.81
C THR A 116 -12.02 6.28 39.04
N VAL A 117 -11.04 6.41 38.14
CA VAL A 117 -10.86 7.62 37.33
C VAL A 117 -11.98 7.75 36.30
N MET A 118 -12.29 6.68 35.56
CA MET A 118 -13.25 6.73 34.46
C MET A 118 -14.69 6.93 34.93
N THR A 119 -15.06 6.56 36.16
CA THR A 119 -16.41 6.81 36.68
C THR A 119 -16.59 8.21 37.32
N SER A 120 -15.52 8.98 37.49
CA SER A 120 -15.55 10.33 38.07
C SER A 120 -15.29 11.42 37.03
N ALA A 121 -16.28 12.29 36.77
CA ALA A 121 -16.13 13.39 35.80
C ALA A 121 -14.97 14.35 36.15
N THR A 122 -14.78 14.62 37.44
CA THR A 122 -13.68 15.48 37.93
C THR A 122 -12.31 14.84 37.69
N LEU A 123 -12.18 13.53 37.94
CA LEU A 123 -10.91 12.84 37.73
C LEU A 123 -10.61 12.67 36.23
N ARG A 124 -11.62 12.39 35.40
CA ARG A 124 -11.46 12.40 33.93
C ARG A 124 -10.96 13.75 33.43
N GLN A 125 -11.57 14.86 33.87
CA GLN A 125 -11.12 16.19 33.46
C GLN A 125 -9.69 16.48 33.93
N LYS A 126 -9.36 16.15 35.19
CA LYS A 126 -8.00 16.29 35.72
C LYS A 126 -6.98 15.49 34.89
N LEU A 127 -7.32 14.26 34.51
CA LEU A 127 -6.46 13.44 33.66
C LEU A 127 -6.26 14.08 32.28
N ILE A 128 -7.34 14.57 31.64
CA ILE A 128 -7.27 15.29 30.36
C ILE A 128 -6.32 16.48 30.47
N ASP A 129 -6.47 17.32 31.49
CA ASP A 129 -5.64 18.51 31.69
C ASP A 129 -4.16 18.14 31.88
N ASN A 130 -3.88 17.09 32.66
CA ASN A 130 -2.53 16.59 32.90
C ASN A 130 -1.89 16.04 31.62
N VAL A 131 -2.62 15.26 30.82
CA VAL A 131 -2.14 14.72 29.54
C VAL A 131 -1.87 15.84 28.55
N VAL A 132 -2.80 16.79 28.41
CA VAL A 132 -2.64 17.95 27.51
C VAL A 132 -1.41 18.79 27.90
N ALA A 133 -1.12 18.96 29.20
CA ALA A 133 0.08 19.66 29.65
C ALA A 133 1.38 18.97 29.19
N VAL A 134 1.42 17.64 29.11
CA VAL A 134 2.59 16.89 28.61
C VAL A 134 2.71 17.04 27.08
N VAL A 135 1.62 16.84 26.36
CA VAL A 135 1.61 16.79 24.88
C VAL A 135 1.79 18.19 24.26
N SER A 136 1.29 19.23 24.91
CA SER A 136 1.41 20.62 24.43
C SER A 136 2.79 21.23 24.64
N ASN A 137 3.69 20.59 25.40
CA ASN A 137 5.03 21.12 25.63
C ASN A 137 5.87 21.10 24.34
N PRO A 138 6.27 22.25 23.78
CA PRO A 138 6.98 22.30 22.50
C PRO A 138 8.38 21.69 22.56
N THR A 139 8.98 21.53 23.74
CA THR A 139 10.31 20.93 23.88
C THR A 139 10.27 19.41 23.89
N THR A 140 9.09 18.81 24.04
CA THR A 140 8.98 17.35 24.04
C THR A 140 8.91 16.82 22.62
N GLY A 141 8.21 17.46 21.68
CA GLY A 141 7.95 16.85 20.37
C GLY A 141 7.04 15.62 20.48
N CYS A 142 6.01 15.72 21.32
CA CYS A 142 4.98 14.70 21.41
C CYS A 142 3.88 14.99 20.39
N ASP A 143 3.59 14.03 19.52
CA ASP A 143 2.66 14.18 18.40
C ASP A 143 1.25 13.67 18.74
N GLY A 144 1.08 12.96 19.85
CA GLY A 144 -0.21 12.42 20.25
C GLY A 144 -0.17 11.49 21.44
N VAL A 145 -1.30 10.83 21.66
CA VAL A 145 -1.55 9.90 22.76
C VAL A 145 -2.11 8.60 22.19
N ASN A 146 -1.55 7.47 22.62
CA ASN A 146 -2.16 6.15 22.50
C ASN A 146 -2.65 5.72 23.89
N LEU A 147 -3.89 5.28 24.00
CA LEU A 147 -4.48 4.79 25.24
C LEU A 147 -4.29 3.27 25.31
N ASP A 148 -3.71 2.77 26.39
CA ASP A 148 -3.50 1.35 26.64
C ASP A 148 -4.14 0.97 27.98
N PHE A 149 -5.47 0.87 27.94
CA PHE A 149 -6.28 0.59 29.12
C PHE A 149 -6.60 -0.89 29.17
N GLU A 150 -6.08 -1.58 30.18
CA GLU A 150 -6.21 -3.03 30.31
C GLU A 150 -6.67 -3.45 31.72
N PHE A 151 -7.42 -4.55 31.88
CA PHE A 151 -7.81 -5.54 30.86
C PHE A 151 -9.32 -5.67 30.67
N SER A 152 -10.11 -5.60 31.75
CA SER A 152 -11.56 -5.78 31.72
C SER A 152 -12.31 -4.70 32.50
N TRP A 153 -13.52 -4.37 32.05
CA TRP A 153 -14.40 -3.42 32.74
C TRP A 153 -15.87 -3.55 32.33
N GLY A 154 -16.76 -2.99 33.16
CA GLY A 154 -18.21 -2.97 32.94
C GLY A 154 -18.70 -1.70 32.22
N THR A 155 -20.02 -1.63 31.99
CA THR A 155 -20.67 -0.55 31.23
C THR A 155 -20.45 0.85 31.81
N SER A 156 -20.44 1.01 33.14
CA SER A 156 -20.19 2.31 33.78
C SER A 156 -18.78 2.84 33.47
N THR A 157 -17.78 1.96 33.49
CA THR A 157 -16.41 2.32 33.12
C THR A 157 -16.29 2.54 31.61
N ARG A 158 -16.97 1.73 30.76
CA ARG A 158 -17.06 1.97 29.31
C ARG A 158 -17.59 3.36 29.00
N ASP A 159 -18.70 3.76 29.60
CA ASP A 159 -19.31 5.07 29.35
C ASP A 159 -18.38 6.21 29.83
N GLY A 160 -17.65 5.96 30.92
CA GLY A 160 -16.57 6.81 31.41
C GLY A 160 -15.41 6.96 30.43
N ILE A 161 -14.91 5.85 29.88
CA ILE A 161 -13.85 5.81 28.86
C ILE A 161 -14.32 6.55 27.60
N ALA A 162 -15.55 6.32 27.14
CA ALA A 162 -16.12 7.00 25.98
C ALA A 162 -16.17 8.53 26.18
N ALA A 163 -16.55 8.99 27.38
CA ALA A 163 -16.54 10.41 27.72
C ALA A 163 -15.12 10.98 27.85
N PHE A 164 -14.17 10.20 28.38
CA PHE A 164 -12.76 10.57 28.44
C PHE A 164 -12.17 10.73 27.03
N ILE A 165 -12.39 9.77 26.14
CA ILE A 165 -11.94 9.79 24.74
C ILE A 165 -12.48 11.03 24.03
N GLN A 166 -13.78 11.33 24.14
CA GLN A 166 -14.38 12.54 23.55
C GLN A 166 -13.73 13.84 24.05
N GLY A 167 -13.57 13.95 25.37
CA GLY A 167 -12.98 15.13 26.00
C GLY A 167 -11.51 15.31 25.63
N LEU A 168 -10.73 14.22 25.69
CA LEU A 168 -9.32 14.23 25.32
C LEU A 168 -9.14 14.53 23.82
N TYR A 169 -9.90 13.89 22.94
CA TYR A 169 -9.88 14.16 21.51
C TYR A 169 -10.12 15.64 21.22
N THR A 170 -11.18 16.22 21.78
CA THR A 170 -11.51 17.64 21.60
C THR A 170 -10.36 18.55 22.07
N ALA A 171 -9.78 18.26 23.24
CA ALA A 171 -8.67 19.03 23.77
C ALA A 171 -7.40 18.92 22.92
N LEU A 172 -7.08 17.72 22.42
CA LEU A 172 -5.94 17.46 21.55
C LEU A 172 -6.10 18.10 20.16
N LYS A 173 -7.31 18.09 19.60
CA LYS A 173 -7.60 18.76 18.31
C LYS A 173 -7.61 20.29 18.40
N ALA A 174 -7.82 20.85 19.60
CA ALA A 174 -7.74 22.29 19.83
C ALA A 174 -6.30 22.82 19.94
N LEU A 175 -5.28 21.95 20.04
CA LEU A 175 -3.87 22.36 20.07
C LEU A 175 -3.40 22.86 18.70
N THR A 176 -2.28 23.61 18.68
CA THR A 176 -1.64 24.07 17.44
C THR A 176 -0.17 23.65 17.40
N PRO A 177 0.23 22.71 16.51
CA PRO A 177 -0.64 21.92 15.63
C PRO A 177 -1.59 21.01 16.44
N PRO A 178 -2.66 20.45 15.84
CA PRO A 178 -3.46 19.41 16.45
C PRO A 178 -2.62 18.18 16.83
N ARG A 179 -3.14 17.34 17.72
CA ARG A 179 -2.48 16.10 18.17
C ARG A 179 -3.35 14.89 17.91
N GLU A 180 -2.72 13.73 17.79
CA GLU A 180 -3.41 12.48 17.53
C GLU A 180 -3.86 11.77 18.80
N LEU A 181 -4.96 11.03 18.69
CA LEU A 181 -5.47 10.14 19.72
C LEU A 181 -5.76 8.77 19.11
N SER A 182 -5.18 7.74 19.70
CA SER A 182 -5.49 6.35 19.38
C SER A 182 -5.72 5.54 20.64
N ILE A 183 -6.24 4.33 20.49
CA ILE A 183 -6.45 3.37 21.58
C ILE A 183 -6.01 1.98 21.16
N TYR A 184 -5.30 1.29 22.03
CA TYR A 184 -5.09 -0.15 21.98
C TYR A 184 -6.30 -0.86 22.59
N THR A 185 -6.88 -1.82 21.87
CA THR A 185 -8.07 -2.55 22.30
C THR A 185 -7.77 -4.03 22.46
N ILE A 186 -8.36 -4.65 23.48
CA ILE A 186 -8.25 -6.10 23.73
C ILE A 186 -8.64 -6.97 22.50
N PRO A 187 -8.24 -8.25 22.45
CA PRO A 187 -8.46 -9.04 21.25
C PRO A 187 -9.91 -9.37 20.93
N SER A 188 -10.85 -9.29 21.89
CA SER A 188 -12.25 -9.62 21.66
C SER A 188 -13.14 -8.38 21.69
N TRP A 189 -14.00 -8.24 20.68
CA TRP A 189 -15.03 -7.21 20.70
C TRP A 189 -16.01 -7.45 21.86
N SER A 190 -16.33 -6.37 22.59
CA SER A 190 -17.33 -6.40 23.66
C SER A 190 -18.03 -5.06 23.74
N SER A 191 -19.35 -5.04 23.49
CA SER A 191 -20.17 -3.85 23.66
C SER A 191 -20.32 -3.42 25.12
N THR A 192 -19.93 -4.27 26.08
CA THR A 192 -19.81 -3.92 27.50
C THR A 192 -18.57 -3.07 27.77
N GLN A 193 -17.52 -3.19 26.95
CA GLN A 193 -16.25 -2.48 27.11
C GLN A 193 -16.07 -1.31 26.16
N TYR A 194 -16.66 -1.36 24.96
CA TYR A 194 -16.49 -0.33 23.94
C TYR A 194 -17.81 0.13 23.30
N ILE A 195 -17.77 1.32 22.72
CA ILE A 195 -18.85 1.87 21.89
C ILE A 195 -18.24 2.15 20.51
N ALA A 196 -18.63 1.39 19.48
CA ALA A 196 -17.99 1.46 18.15
C ALA A 196 -18.01 2.88 17.58
N SER A 197 -19.16 3.55 17.61
CA SER A 197 -19.30 4.93 17.14
C SER A 197 -18.47 5.94 17.95
N ASN A 198 -18.16 5.65 19.21
CA ASN A 198 -17.26 6.50 19.99
C ASN A 198 -15.81 6.34 19.52
N LEU A 199 -15.37 5.10 19.32
CA LEU A 199 -14.04 4.81 18.79
C LEU A 199 -13.85 5.41 17.41
N THR A 200 -14.80 5.20 16.48
CA THR A 200 -14.73 5.73 15.11
C THR A 200 -14.72 7.26 15.07
N ASN A 201 -15.54 7.94 15.88
CA ASN A 201 -15.71 9.40 15.75
C ASN A 201 -14.71 10.22 16.58
N TYR A 202 -14.06 9.63 17.58
CA TYR A 202 -13.23 10.36 18.55
C TYR A 202 -11.84 9.74 18.76
N THR A 203 -11.37 8.97 17.80
CA THR A 203 -9.96 8.58 17.68
C THR A 203 -9.51 8.80 16.24
N ASP A 204 -8.21 8.95 16.01
CA ASP A 204 -7.63 8.97 14.67
C ASP A 204 -7.44 7.56 14.11
N TYR A 205 -7.24 6.57 14.98
CA TYR A 205 -7.17 5.15 14.64
C TYR A 205 -7.28 4.28 15.91
N VAL A 206 -7.63 3.01 15.72
CA VAL A 206 -7.75 1.98 16.77
C VAL A 206 -6.71 0.89 16.51
N ILE A 207 -5.83 0.62 17.48
CA ILE A 207 -4.88 -0.50 17.41
C ILE A 207 -5.58 -1.74 17.99
N TYR A 208 -5.85 -2.71 17.12
CA TYR A 208 -6.39 -4.01 17.51
C TYR A 208 -5.29 -4.95 18.04
N SER A 209 -5.52 -5.57 19.19
CA SER A 209 -4.64 -6.57 19.81
C SER A 209 -4.68 -7.92 19.07
N GLY A 210 -3.82 -8.11 18.07
CA GLY A 210 -3.65 -9.39 17.36
C GLY A 210 -2.77 -10.43 18.07
N TYR A 211 -2.57 -10.24 19.37
CA TYR A 211 -1.82 -11.05 20.33
C TYR A 211 -2.31 -10.67 21.75
N ASP A 212 -1.99 -11.34 22.85
CA ASP A 212 -1.26 -12.60 22.98
C ASP A 212 -2.24 -13.79 23.03
N PHE A 213 -2.30 -14.56 21.97
CA PHE A 213 -3.11 -15.78 21.93
C PHE A 213 -2.39 -16.98 22.55
N ALA A 214 -1.09 -16.89 22.80
CA ALA A 214 -0.30 -17.95 23.41
C ALA A 214 -0.24 -17.79 24.93
N SER A 215 -1.22 -18.37 25.61
CA SER A 215 -1.28 -18.40 27.09
C SER A 215 -1.44 -19.81 27.65
N GLY A 216 -0.78 -20.09 28.78
CA GLY A 216 -1.02 -21.29 29.56
C GLY A 216 -0.29 -22.51 28.99
N THR A 217 -0.89 -23.69 29.07
CA THR A 217 -0.17 -24.94 28.77
C THR A 217 -0.15 -25.31 27.28
N THR A 218 -0.91 -24.63 26.42
CA THR A 218 -0.99 -24.98 25.00
C THR A 218 0.13 -24.30 24.22
N MET A 219 0.95 -25.10 23.54
CA MET A 219 2.06 -24.63 22.70
C MET A 219 1.54 -24.08 21.36
N GLN A 220 1.19 -22.80 21.30
CA GLN A 220 0.52 -22.18 20.14
C GLN A 220 1.11 -20.84 19.69
N SER A 221 0.54 -20.28 18.62
CA SER A 221 0.97 -19.01 18.04
C SER A 221 0.70 -17.84 18.99
N VAL A 222 1.64 -16.90 19.05
CA VAL A 222 1.45 -15.62 19.78
C VAL A 222 0.41 -14.74 19.07
N GLY A 223 0.52 -14.64 17.74
CA GLY A 223 -0.45 -13.98 16.87
C GLY A 223 -0.97 -14.97 15.84
N GLU A 224 -1.99 -15.73 16.22
CA GLU A 224 -2.67 -16.72 15.38
C GLU A 224 -3.47 -16.05 14.25
N TYR A 225 -3.12 -16.33 12.99
CA TYR A 225 -3.79 -15.74 11.82
C TYR A 225 -5.25 -16.21 11.68
N GLY A 226 -5.47 -17.52 11.53
CA GLY A 226 -6.78 -18.19 11.54
C GLY A 226 -7.76 -17.87 10.39
N THR A 227 -9.00 -18.34 10.52
CA THR A 227 -10.13 -18.03 9.62
C THR A 227 -11.19 -17.20 10.36
N THR A 228 -12.24 -16.78 9.65
CA THR A 228 -13.37 -16.04 10.24
C THR A 228 -14.13 -16.84 11.30
N SER A 229 -13.99 -18.16 11.34
CA SER A 229 -14.71 -19.03 12.29
C SER A 229 -13.88 -19.46 13.50
N THR A 230 -12.65 -18.98 13.62
CA THR A 230 -11.71 -19.37 14.70
C THR A 230 -11.34 -18.16 15.54
N TYR A 231 -11.09 -18.39 16.85
CA TYR A 231 -10.51 -17.37 17.72
C TYR A 231 -9.08 -17.06 17.26
N SER A 232 -8.90 -15.93 16.57
CA SER A 232 -7.71 -15.61 15.77
C SER A 232 -7.74 -14.14 15.34
N ILE A 233 -6.66 -13.65 14.74
CA ILE A 233 -6.59 -12.30 14.16
C ILE A 233 -7.76 -12.07 13.18
N VAL A 234 -7.98 -12.99 12.23
CA VAL A 234 -9.01 -12.82 11.20
C VAL A 234 -10.41 -12.86 11.81
N GLY A 235 -10.71 -13.84 12.66
CA GLY A 235 -12.04 -13.98 13.27
C GLY A 235 -12.39 -12.81 14.17
N ASN A 236 -11.51 -12.46 15.10
CA ASN A 236 -11.82 -11.50 16.15
C ASN A 236 -11.77 -10.04 15.69
N LEU A 237 -10.89 -9.67 14.75
CA LEU A 237 -10.90 -8.31 14.18
C LEU A 237 -12.17 -8.11 13.32
N ASP A 238 -12.66 -9.15 12.64
CA ASP A 238 -13.89 -9.07 11.86
C ASP A 238 -15.11 -8.71 12.72
N ASP A 239 -15.12 -9.08 14.00
CA ASP A 239 -16.15 -8.68 14.96
C ASP A 239 -16.13 -7.16 15.26
N TYR A 240 -14.95 -6.52 15.25
CA TYR A 240 -14.85 -5.06 15.38
C TYR A 240 -15.45 -4.36 14.15
N ILE A 241 -15.22 -4.91 12.95
CA ILE A 241 -15.80 -4.39 11.70
C ILE A 241 -17.32 -4.61 11.70
N ALA A 242 -17.78 -5.80 12.09
CA ALA A 242 -19.20 -6.11 12.23
C ALA A 242 -19.92 -5.18 13.22
N ALA A 243 -19.21 -4.70 14.24
CA ALA A 243 -19.72 -3.72 15.21
C ALA A 243 -19.81 -2.29 14.67
N GLY A 244 -19.27 -2.02 13.47
CA GLY A 244 -19.35 -0.73 12.78
C GLY A 244 -18.07 0.13 12.85
N ILE A 245 -16.92 -0.45 13.21
CA ILE A 245 -15.63 0.25 13.05
C ILE A 245 -15.13 0.05 11.61
N PRO A 246 -14.88 1.13 10.85
CA PRO A 246 -14.40 0.99 9.48
C PRO A 246 -13.02 0.31 9.41
N PRO A 247 -12.74 -0.58 8.44
CA PRO A 247 -11.44 -1.22 8.26
C PRO A 247 -10.26 -0.24 8.22
N GLU A 248 -10.41 0.86 7.49
CA GLU A 248 -9.41 1.92 7.35
C GLU A 248 -9.09 2.64 8.68
N HIS A 249 -9.92 2.45 9.70
CA HIS A 249 -9.74 2.98 11.05
C HIS A 249 -9.02 2.00 12.00
N LEU A 250 -8.81 0.75 11.58
CA LEU A 250 -8.21 -0.33 12.36
C LEU A 250 -6.74 -0.54 11.99
N VAL A 251 -5.88 -0.62 12.99
CA VAL A 251 -4.44 -0.90 12.88
C VAL A 251 -4.17 -2.26 13.52
N LEU A 252 -3.63 -3.21 12.76
CA LEU A 252 -3.40 -4.58 13.23
C LEU A 252 -2.15 -4.67 14.12
N GLY A 253 -2.32 -4.88 15.42
CA GLY A 253 -1.23 -5.18 16.33
C GLY A 253 -0.68 -6.59 16.11
N LEU A 254 0.63 -6.72 15.87
CA LEU A 254 1.37 -7.98 15.79
C LEU A 254 2.52 -8.08 16.83
N PRO A 255 2.87 -9.30 17.26
CA PRO A 255 3.97 -9.51 18.20
C PRO A 255 5.32 -9.59 17.46
N PHE A 256 6.33 -8.90 17.99
CA PHE A 256 7.73 -9.10 17.63
C PHE A 256 8.47 -10.01 18.60
N TYR A 257 7.75 -10.75 19.45
CA TYR A 257 8.33 -11.70 20.39
C TYR A 257 7.84 -13.12 20.10
N THR A 258 8.48 -14.06 20.76
CA THR A 258 8.18 -15.50 20.69
C THR A 258 7.62 -15.98 22.01
N LYS A 259 6.98 -17.15 22.03
CA LYS A 259 6.61 -17.84 23.28
C LYS A 259 7.23 -19.23 23.33
N SER A 260 7.62 -19.65 24.53
CA SER A 260 8.28 -20.93 24.75
C SER A 260 7.65 -21.77 25.85
N TRP A 261 7.70 -23.09 25.68
CA TRP A 261 7.25 -24.08 26.65
C TRP A 261 8.26 -25.20 26.82
N ASP A 262 8.41 -25.67 28.06
CA ASP A 262 9.12 -26.90 28.37
C ASP A 262 8.18 -28.10 28.22
N THR A 263 8.64 -29.11 27.50
CA THR A 263 7.92 -30.31 27.08
C THR A 263 8.88 -31.51 27.04
N ASP A 264 8.39 -32.71 26.74
CA ASP A 264 9.24 -33.86 26.42
C ASP A 264 9.62 -33.92 24.91
N ALA A 265 10.33 -34.97 24.53
CA ALA A 265 10.76 -35.19 23.15
C ALA A 265 9.62 -35.28 22.13
N SER A 266 8.41 -35.65 22.56
CA SER A 266 7.22 -35.78 21.71
C SER A 266 6.48 -34.45 21.49
N GLY A 267 6.81 -33.40 22.24
CA GLY A 267 6.17 -32.09 22.14
C GLY A 267 6.14 -31.53 20.72
N THR A 268 4.98 -31.03 20.32
CA THR A 268 4.70 -30.39 19.03
C THR A 268 3.76 -29.20 19.20
N TYR A 269 3.63 -28.37 18.17
CA TYR A 269 2.60 -27.34 18.08
C TYR A 269 1.20 -27.91 18.41
N GLY A 270 0.40 -27.17 19.16
CA GLY A 270 -0.93 -27.57 19.66
C GLY A 270 -0.90 -28.59 20.81
N GLY A 271 0.27 -29.10 21.19
CA GLY A 271 0.44 -29.98 22.34
C GLY A 271 0.47 -29.23 23.67
N THR A 272 0.70 -29.98 24.76
CA THR A 272 0.77 -29.45 26.13
C THR A 272 2.22 -29.32 26.59
N GLY A 273 2.56 -28.18 27.20
CA GLY A 273 3.84 -27.91 27.84
C GLY A 273 3.70 -26.98 29.04
N THR A 274 4.82 -26.70 29.70
CA THR A 274 4.91 -25.72 30.80
C THR A 274 5.45 -24.41 30.24
N GLU A 275 4.64 -23.35 30.25
CA GLU A 275 5.07 -22.05 29.72
C GLU A 275 6.30 -21.52 30.48
N VAL A 276 7.28 -21.08 29.71
CA VAL A 276 8.53 -20.49 30.22
C VAL A 276 8.51 -18.97 30.09
N GLY A 277 7.83 -18.46 29.06
CA GLY A 277 7.63 -17.04 28.82
C GLY A 277 8.02 -16.61 27.41
N ALA A 278 8.19 -15.29 27.25
CA ALA A 278 8.56 -14.67 25.99
C ALA A 278 10.08 -14.63 25.75
N ASP A 279 10.48 -14.66 24.49
CA ASP A 279 11.89 -14.58 24.06
C ASP A 279 12.02 -13.81 22.71
N SER A 280 13.26 -13.44 22.37
CA SER A 280 13.66 -12.65 21.20
C SER A 280 13.30 -13.30 19.86
N LEU A 281 12.63 -12.54 18.99
CA LEU A 281 12.33 -12.98 17.61
C LEU A 281 13.59 -13.04 16.75
N LEU A 282 14.54 -12.14 16.99
CA LEU A 282 15.87 -12.21 16.40
C LEU A 282 16.51 -13.55 16.73
N GLN A 283 16.51 -13.95 18.00
CA GLN A 283 17.17 -15.19 18.42
C GLN A 283 16.53 -16.44 17.80
N ALA A 284 15.20 -16.52 17.71
CA ALA A 284 14.52 -17.65 17.07
C ALA A 284 14.85 -17.77 15.56
N ASN A 285 14.92 -16.64 14.85
CA ASN A 285 15.32 -16.63 13.44
C ASN A 285 16.81 -17.01 13.29
N TYR A 286 17.70 -16.50 14.14
CA TYR A 286 19.11 -16.91 14.16
C TYR A 286 19.29 -18.41 14.42
N ASP A 287 18.59 -18.94 15.44
CA ASP A 287 18.69 -20.33 15.87
C ASP A 287 18.27 -21.33 14.78
N THR A 288 17.39 -20.91 13.87
CA THR A 288 16.87 -21.76 12.78
C THR A 288 17.54 -21.54 11.43
N LEU A 289 18.33 -20.47 11.26
CA LEU A 289 18.98 -20.13 9.98
C LEU A 289 20.51 -20.14 10.03
N TYR A 290 21.11 -19.57 11.08
CA TYR A 290 22.54 -19.21 11.08
C TYR A 290 23.34 -19.86 12.21
N ARG A 291 22.69 -20.38 13.25
CA ARG A 291 23.34 -21.20 14.28
C ARG A 291 24.08 -22.38 13.66
N ASN A 292 25.14 -22.88 14.31
CA ASN A 292 25.84 -24.09 13.90
C ASN A 292 25.69 -25.26 14.90
N PRO A 293 24.98 -26.36 14.55
CA PRO A 293 24.06 -26.47 13.42
C PRO A 293 22.74 -25.72 13.69
N PRO A 294 21.98 -25.30 12.64
CA PRO A 294 20.67 -24.71 12.82
C PRO A 294 19.67 -25.73 13.38
N TYR A 295 18.73 -25.28 14.22
CA TYR A 295 17.62 -26.14 14.63
C TYR A 295 16.62 -26.32 13.49
N THR A 296 16.09 -27.53 13.35
CA THR A 296 15.03 -27.82 12.38
C THR A 296 13.80 -26.99 12.71
N LYS A 297 13.38 -26.18 11.73
CA LYS A 297 12.17 -25.35 11.77
C LYS A 297 10.99 -26.10 11.16
N TYR A 298 9.82 -25.98 11.77
CA TYR A 298 8.58 -26.60 11.32
C TYR A 298 7.49 -25.52 11.14
N TYR A 299 6.58 -25.77 10.21
CA TYR A 299 5.35 -24.99 10.08
C TYR A 299 4.32 -25.47 11.14
N SER A 300 3.45 -24.57 11.60
CA SER A 300 2.26 -24.96 12.37
C SER A 300 1.39 -26.00 11.65
N ASN A 301 0.67 -26.80 12.42
CA ASN A 301 -0.42 -27.62 11.92
C ASN A 301 -1.64 -27.34 12.81
N PRO A 302 -2.72 -26.73 12.28
CA PRO A 302 -2.95 -26.42 10.86
C PRO A 302 -2.09 -25.26 10.32
N THR A 303 -1.94 -25.19 8.99
CA THR A 303 -1.07 -24.23 8.29
C THR A 303 -1.65 -22.81 8.23
N ASN A 304 -2.96 -22.66 8.39
CA ASN A 304 -3.66 -21.37 8.39
C ASN A 304 -3.40 -20.52 9.65
N HIS A 305 -2.67 -21.02 10.65
CA HIS A 305 -2.23 -20.21 11.79
C HIS A 305 -1.05 -19.30 11.43
N HIS A 306 -0.36 -19.61 10.33
CA HIS A 306 0.81 -18.88 9.84
C HIS A 306 1.81 -18.57 10.97
N THR A 307 2.41 -19.62 11.53
CA THR A 307 3.50 -19.51 12.51
C THR A 307 4.51 -20.63 12.31
N LYS A 308 5.75 -20.40 12.73
CA LYS A 308 6.81 -21.39 12.77
C LYS A 308 7.07 -21.84 14.20
N TRP A 309 7.66 -23.02 14.33
CA TRP A 309 8.16 -23.48 15.61
C TRP A 309 9.40 -24.35 15.44
N TYR A 310 10.23 -24.36 16.48
CA TYR A 310 11.34 -25.30 16.61
C TYR A 310 11.38 -25.83 18.04
N LYS A 311 12.12 -26.92 18.26
CA LYS A 311 12.40 -27.41 19.60
C LYS A 311 13.85 -27.80 19.79
N ARG A 312 14.35 -27.63 21.00
CA ARG A 312 15.72 -28.01 21.39
C ARG A 312 15.72 -28.73 22.73
N LEU A 313 16.61 -29.71 22.90
CA LEU A 313 16.85 -30.31 24.21
C LEU A 313 17.54 -29.28 25.11
N ILE A 314 16.99 -29.01 26.31
CA ILE A 314 17.65 -28.12 27.28
C ILE A 314 18.34 -28.87 28.41
N SER A 315 17.81 -30.01 28.86
CA SER A 315 18.44 -30.86 29.88
C SER A 315 17.73 -32.21 29.97
N GLY A 316 18.47 -33.31 30.18
CA GLY A 316 17.89 -34.63 30.41
C GLY A 316 16.91 -35.07 29.30
N THR A 317 15.62 -35.14 29.64
CA THR A 317 14.52 -35.45 28.71
C THR A 317 13.64 -34.23 28.38
N THR A 318 13.98 -33.05 28.88
CA THR A 318 13.21 -31.82 28.73
C THR A 318 13.65 -31.07 27.47
N TYR A 319 12.68 -30.80 26.61
CA TYR A 319 12.78 -30.00 25.40
C TYR A 319 12.09 -28.66 25.59
N ARG A 320 12.60 -27.62 24.93
CA ARG A 320 11.95 -26.32 24.83
C ARG A 320 11.42 -26.18 23.43
N LEU A 321 10.11 -25.98 23.30
CA LEU A 321 9.47 -25.62 22.05
C LEU A 321 9.24 -24.12 22.04
N THR A 322 9.62 -23.44 20.95
CA THR A 322 9.43 -22.01 20.75
C THR A 322 8.62 -21.76 19.49
N THR A 323 7.54 -20.99 19.61
CA THR A 323 6.73 -20.51 18.47
C THR A 323 7.12 -19.09 18.10
N PHE A 324 7.22 -18.80 16.80
CA PHE A 324 7.76 -17.53 16.30
C PHE A 324 7.31 -17.25 14.87
N ASP A 325 7.51 -15.99 14.44
CA ASP A 325 7.35 -15.61 13.04
C ASP A 325 8.69 -15.46 12.32
N ASP A 326 8.75 -15.98 11.10
CA ASP A 326 9.84 -15.71 10.17
C ASP A 326 9.36 -14.79 9.04
N TRP A 327 10.21 -14.57 8.04
CA TRP A 327 9.85 -13.77 6.85
C TRP A 327 8.49 -14.17 6.28
N GLU A 328 8.29 -15.48 6.05
CA GLU A 328 7.11 -16.00 5.38
C GLU A 328 5.85 -15.78 6.21
N THR A 329 5.87 -16.11 7.50
CA THR A 329 4.66 -16.01 8.32
C THR A 329 4.33 -14.57 8.73
N LEU A 330 5.34 -13.71 8.87
CA LEU A 330 5.12 -12.29 9.13
C LEU A 330 4.55 -11.59 7.89
N GLU A 331 5.03 -11.94 6.69
CA GLU A 331 4.51 -11.42 5.43
C GLU A 331 3.01 -11.77 5.24
N TYR A 332 2.58 -13.00 5.57
CA TYR A 332 1.16 -13.38 5.59
C TYR A 332 0.32 -12.40 6.42
N LYS A 333 0.80 -12.06 7.62
CA LYS A 333 0.08 -11.18 8.54
C LYS A 333 0.08 -9.72 8.08
N PHE A 334 1.17 -9.25 7.46
CA PHE A 334 1.24 -7.88 6.92
C PHE A 334 0.28 -7.69 5.77
N ARG A 335 0.09 -8.71 4.92
CA ARG A 335 -0.81 -8.62 3.76
C ARG A 335 -2.28 -8.48 4.12
N LEU A 336 -2.71 -8.88 5.34
CA LEU A 336 -4.05 -8.58 5.85
C LEU A 336 -4.39 -7.08 5.84
N VAL A 337 -3.38 -6.23 5.99
CA VAL A 337 -3.55 -4.77 5.97
C VAL A 337 -3.88 -4.27 4.55
N LYS A 338 -3.40 -4.95 3.50
CA LYS A 338 -3.61 -4.55 2.10
C LYS A 338 -4.91 -5.09 1.53
N ALA A 339 -5.40 -6.23 2.01
CA ALA A 339 -6.70 -6.77 1.62
C ALA A 339 -7.29 -7.60 2.75
N TRP A 340 -8.32 -7.08 3.40
CA TRP A 340 -8.96 -7.74 4.52
C TRP A 340 -9.66 -9.03 4.08
N LYS A 341 -9.42 -10.14 4.79
CA LYS A 341 -9.99 -11.46 4.48
C LYS A 341 -11.25 -11.83 5.25
N GLY A 342 -11.69 -10.98 6.17
CA GLY A 342 -12.87 -11.24 6.98
C GLY A 342 -14.17 -11.34 6.18
N ALA A 343 -15.27 -11.68 6.84
CA ALA A 343 -16.57 -11.72 6.20
C ALA A 343 -17.14 -10.31 6.02
N ASN A 344 -16.82 -9.41 6.95
CA ASN A 344 -17.28 -8.03 6.93
C ASN A 344 -16.23 -7.16 6.22
N SER A 345 -16.66 -6.39 5.21
CA SER A 345 -15.79 -5.50 4.44
C SER A 345 -14.59 -6.19 3.76
N ARG A 346 -14.79 -7.43 3.27
CA ARG A 346 -13.77 -8.19 2.54
C ARG A 346 -13.15 -7.38 1.40
N GLY A 347 -11.83 -7.42 1.27
CA GLY A 347 -11.06 -6.71 0.25
C GLY A 347 -10.73 -5.25 0.60
N LYS A 348 -11.35 -4.66 1.64
CA LYS A 348 -10.95 -3.34 2.14
C LYS A 348 -9.58 -3.38 2.78
N GLN A 349 -8.87 -2.25 2.73
CA GLN A 349 -7.59 -2.13 3.41
C GLN A 349 -7.79 -1.78 4.89
N LEU A 350 -6.91 -2.27 5.76
CA LEU A 350 -6.82 -1.77 7.12
C LEU A 350 -6.08 -0.43 7.15
N GLY A 351 -6.19 0.32 8.25
CA GLY A 351 -5.48 1.57 8.49
C GLY A 351 -3.96 1.41 8.70
N GLY A 352 -3.51 0.21 9.07
CA GLY A 352 -2.09 -0.07 9.21
C GLY A 352 -1.74 -1.30 10.06
N VAL A 353 -0.51 -1.32 10.55
CA VAL A 353 0.04 -2.34 11.46
C VAL A 353 0.71 -1.68 12.67
N ALA A 354 0.65 -2.35 13.82
CA ALA A 354 1.35 -1.97 15.04
C ALA A 354 2.18 -3.14 15.59
N PHE A 355 3.24 -2.86 16.35
CA PHE A 355 4.13 -3.90 16.87
C PHE A 355 4.50 -3.74 18.33
N TRP A 356 4.32 -4.82 19.10
CA TRP A 356 4.92 -4.97 20.42
C TRP A 356 6.05 -6.00 20.35
N SER A 357 7.31 -5.62 20.49
CA SER A 357 7.90 -4.28 20.60
C SER A 357 9.26 -4.28 19.88
N LEU A 358 9.87 -3.12 19.67
CA LEU A 358 11.19 -3.05 19.00
C LEU A 358 12.32 -3.74 19.78
N LEU A 359 12.18 -3.91 21.10
CA LEU A 359 13.18 -4.59 21.94
C LEU A 359 13.43 -6.03 21.50
N TRP A 360 12.42 -6.72 20.97
CA TRP A 360 12.53 -8.12 20.59
C TRP A 360 13.16 -8.35 19.21
N LEU A 361 13.48 -7.26 18.51
CA LEU A 361 14.22 -7.28 17.25
C LEU A 361 15.71 -7.04 17.46
N ILE A 362 16.19 -6.86 18.69
CA ILE A 362 17.58 -6.54 18.98
C ILE A 362 18.23 -7.53 19.95
N GLU A 363 19.54 -7.71 19.80
CA GLU A 363 20.40 -8.37 20.78
C GLU A 363 21.57 -7.46 21.09
N THR A 364 21.82 -7.17 22.37
CA THR A 364 22.83 -6.18 22.79
C THR A 364 24.21 -6.79 23.05
N GLN A 365 24.33 -8.12 22.98
CA GLN A 365 25.59 -8.84 23.05
C GLN A 365 25.81 -9.70 21.82
N SER A 366 26.98 -9.57 21.21
CA SER A 366 27.36 -10.28 19.98
C SER A 366 28.87 -10.46 19.93
N VAL A 367 29.37 -11.22 18.95
CA VAL A 367 30.81 -11.41 18.72
C VAL A 367 31.22 -10.73 17.42
N ASP A 368 32.34 -10.01 17.46
CA ASP A 368 32.97 -9.43 16.27
C ASP A 368 33.65 -10.54 15.45
N PRO A 369 33.27 -10.74 14.17
CA PRO A 369 33.90 -11.74 13.30
C PRO A 369 35.41 -11.53 13.08
N ASN A 370 35.92 -10.31 13.23
CA ASN A 370 37.35 -9.99 13.14
C ASN A 370 38.09 -10.17 14.48
N ASN A 371 37.36 -10.39 15.58
CA ASN A 371 37.94 -10.51 16.93
C ASN A 371 37.21 -11.55 17.79
N THR A 372 37.06 -12.76 17.26
CA THR A 372 36.38 -13.87 17.97
C THR A 372 37.05 -14.26 19.29
N GLY A 373 38.35 -13.99 19.44
CA GLY A 373 39.11 -14.21 20.68
C GLY A 373 38.65 -13.37 21.86
N ALA A 374 38.00 -12.22 21.61
CA ALA A 374 37.42 -11.38 22.66
C ALA A 374 36.10 -11.95 23.24
N GLY A 375 35.49 -12.93 22.57
CA GLY A 375 34.20 -13.49 22.98
C GLY A 375 33.04 -12.47 22.87
N PRO A 376 31.93 -12.68 23.60
CA PRO A 376 30.79 -11.77 23.59
C PRO A 376 31.15 -10.36 24.06
N GLN A 377 30.76 -9.37 23.25
CA GLN A 377 30.98 -7.95 23.45
C GLN A 377 29.64 -7.20 23.45
N SER A 378 29.61 -5.97 23.96
CA SER A 378 28.43 -5.10 23.86
C SER A 378 28.29 -4.53 22.45
N LEU A 379 27.85 -5.39 21.53
CA LEU A 379 27.63 -5.08 20.12
C LEU A 379 26.19 -5.46 19.75
N THR A 380 25.45 -4.51 19.19
CA THR A 380 24.02 -4.69 18.91
C THR A 380 23.78 -5.31 17.54
N ARG A 381 23.07 -6.44 17.50
CA ARG A 381 22.44 -6.99 16.29
C ARG A 381 20.98 -6.57 16.22
N THR A 382 20.47 -6.41 15.00
CA THR A 382 19.07 -6.05 14.74
C THR A 382 18.53 -6.94 13.63
N LEU A 383 17.36 -7.55 13.80
CA LEU A 383 16.71 -8.34 12.77
C LEU A 383 16.18 -7.41 11.67
N GLY A 384 16.73 -7.50 10.46
CA GLY A 384 16.48 -6.50 9.40
C GLY A 384 15.18 -6.72 8.63
N PHE A 385 14.80 -7.97 8.43
CA PHE A 385 13.76 -8.35 7.49
C PHE A 385 12.35 -7.79 7.79
N PRO A 386 11.91 -7.60 9.06
CA PRO A 386 10.62 -6.98 9.34
C PRO A 386 10.52 -5.57 8.76
N TYR A 387 11.61 -4.79 8.80
CA TYR A 387 11.65 -3.44 8.25
C TYR A 387 11.59 -3.45 6.72
N THR A 388 12.22 -4.43 6.07
CA THR A 388 12.11 -4.64 4.61
C THR A 388 10.67 -4.94 4.21
N LEU A 389 9.96 -5.81 4.95
CA LEU A 389 8.55 -6.07 4.71
C LEU A 389 7.70 -4.80 4.87
N MET A 390 7.99 -3.97 5.87
CA MET A 390 7.29 -2.69 6.06
C MET A 390 7.54 -1.71 4.91
N GLU A 391 8.79 -1.61 4.42
CA GLU A 391 9.16 -0.78 3.27
C GLU A 391 8.42 -1.17 2.01
N GLU A 392 8.33 -2.47 1.74
CA GLU A 392 7.81 -2.95 0.46
C GLU A 392 6.28 -3.04 0.46
N LEU A 393 5.68 -3.61 1.51
CA LEU A 393 4.24 -3.90 1.53
C LEU A 393 3.38 -2.67 1.84
N PHE A 394 3.93 -1.69 2.56
CA PHE A 394 3.22 -0.46 2.96
C PHE A 394 3.69 0.78 2.21
N ALA A 395 4.43 0.59 1.11
CA ALA A 395 4.62 1.67 0.16
C ALA A 395 3.29 1.99 -0.55
N THR A 396 3.11 3.26 -0.92
CA THR A 396 2.01 3.68 -1.78
C THR A 396 2.02 2.86 -3.08
N PRO A 397 0.85 2.46 -3.61
CA PRO A 397 0.76 1.71 -4.86
C PRO A 397 1.58 2.36 -5.99
N GLY A 398 2.32 1.53 -6.74
CA GLY A 398 3.20 1.99 -7.81
C GLY A 398 4.64 2.35 -7.40
N VAL A 399 4.93 2.52 -6.11
CA VAL A 399 6.31 2.76 -5.63
C VAL A 399 7.15 1.49 -5.75
N ARG A 400 8.33 1.63 -6.36
CA ARG A 400 9.26 0.50 -6.61
C ARG A 400 10.69 0.75 -6.12
N THR A 401 10.94 1.90 -5.51
CA THR A 401 12.24 2.26 -4.95
C THR A 401 12.07 2.42 -3.44
N TYR A 402 12.84 1.65 -2.69
CA TYR A 402 12.69 1.50 -1.24
C TYR A 402 13.97 1.90 -0.52
N PHE A 403 13.86 2.27 0.75
CA PHE A 403 15.00 2.64 1.57
C PHE A 403 15.66 1.42 2.21
N ALA A 404 16.99 1.38 2.15
CA ALA A 404 17.81 0.50 2.98
C ALA A 404 18.48 1.28 4.13
N GLU A 405 18.81 2.55 3.91
CA GLU A 405 19.45 3.45 4.88
C GLU A 405 19.13 4.91 4.54
N SER A 406 18.88 5.76 5.55
CA SER A 406 18.61 7.19 5.36
C SER A 406 19.62 8.12 6.04
N PHE A 407 20.54 7.59 6.85
CA PHE A 407 21.61 8.37 7.52
C PHE A 407 21.16 9.64 8.27
N GLU A 408 19.87 9.73 8.63
CA GLU A 408 19.23 10.94 9.21
C GLU A 408 19.60 11.25 10.68
N HIS A 409 20.67 10.63 11.17
CA HIS A 409 21.07 10.66 12.57
C HIS A 409 21.78 11.96 12.95
N ILE A 410 21.66 12.33 14.23
CA ILE A 410 22.22 13.58 14.77
C ILE A 410 23.35 13.37 15.79
N SER A 411 23.46 12.16 16.35
CA SER A 411 24.40 11.82 17.41
C SER A 411 25.54 10.95 16.88
N SER A 412 26.75 11.19 17.38
CA SER A 412 27.93 10.33 17.17
C SER A 412 28.05 9.22 18.23
N ASP A 413 27.12 9.15 19.19
CA ASP A 413 27.12 8.10 20.21
C ASP A 413 26.84 6.74 19.57
N THR A 414 27.72 5.78 19.80
CA THR A 414 27.58 4.41 19.28
C THR A 414 26.40 3.65 19.90
N ASN A 415 25.82 4.16 21.00
CA ASN A 415 24.68 3.56 21.69
C ASN A 415 23.32 4.18 21.34
N THR A 416 23.29 5.35 20.72
CA THR A 416 22.04 6.10 20.45
C THR A 416 22.01 6.78 19.09
N GLY A 417 23.16 7.01 18.47
CA GLY A 417 23.34 7.69 17.19
C GLY A 417 23.12 6.82 15.95
N PHE A 418 23.89 7.10 14.89
CA PHE A 418 23.84 6.33 13.65
C PHE A 418 24.16 4.85 13.88
N ASN A 419 23.65 3.96 13.02
CA ASN A 419 23.84 2.51 13.14
C ASN A 419 25.33 2.19 13.30
N ALA A 420 25.76 1.86 14.52
CA ALA A 420 27.17 1.67 14.90
C ALA A 420 27.86 0.53 14.13
N ARG A 421 27.08 -0.24 13.34
CA ARG A 421 27.57 -1.27 12.43
C ARG A 421 28.14 -0.72 11.14
N TRP A 422 27.78 0.50 10.71
CA TRP A 422 28.68 1.24 9.82
C TRP A 422 29.96 1.46 10.60
N ARG A 423 31.14 1.00 10.14
CA ARG A 423 32.42 1.06 10.89
C ARG A 423 33.30 2.23 10.44
N GLU A 424 34.33 2.55 11.22
CA GLU A 424 35.24 3.63 10.84
C GLU A 424 36.00 3.24 9.57
N PRO A 425 36.42 4.20 8.73
CA PRO A 425 37.24 3.93 7.55
C PRO A 425 38.54 3.14 7.80
N GLU A 426 39.05 3.12 9.02
CA GLU A 426 40.29 2.47 9.44
C GLU A 426 40.09 1.18 10.25
N ASP A 427 38.85 0.70 10.35
CA ASP A 427 38.43 -0.37 11.28
C ASP A 427 38.19 -1.71 10.56
N GLY A 428 38.95 -1.96 9.49
CA GLY A 428 38.91 -3.20 8.72
C GLY A 428 40.29 -3.80 8.41
N PRO A 429 40.43 -5.13 8.37
CA PRO A 429 41.66 -5.79 7.91
C PRO A 429 41.99 -5.54 6.43
N ASP A 430 41.06 -4.98 5.65
CA ASP A 430 41.25 -4.69 4.22
C ASP A 430 41.84 -3.29 3.93
N ASP A 431 42.00 -2.48 4.97
CA ASP A 431 42.44 -1.10 4.85
C ASP A 431 43.92 -1.01 4.48
N GLN A 432 44.25 -0.14 3.53
CA GLN A 432 45.60 0.03 2.98
C GLN A 432 46.00 1.50 2.99
N ASN A 433 47.08 1.79 3.70
CA ASN A 433 47.65 3.13 3.82
C ASN A 433 46.65 4.19 4.29
N VAL A 434 45.71 3.83 5.16
CA VAL A 434 44.72 4.75 5.76
C VAL A 434 45.34 5.44 6.98
N ASP A 435 45.20 6.76 7.06
CA ASP A 435 45.55 7.52 8.27
C ASP A 435 44.38 7.41 9.26
N ALA A 436 44.54 6.52 10.25
CA ALA A 436 43.55 6.25 11.30
C ALA A 436 43.21 7.46 12.17
N THR A 437 44.03 8.52 12.17
CA THR A 437 43.75 9.73 12.96
C THR A 437 42.94 10.78 12.22
N ALA A 438 42.81 10.62 10.90
CA ALA A 438 42.23 11.61 9.99
C ALA A 438 41.13 11.03 9.10
N SER A 439 40.91 9.72 9.16
CA SER A 439 39.79 9.04 8.51
C SER A 439 38.76 8.73 9.59
N THR A 440 37.51 9.15 9.37
CA THR A 440 36.44 9.07 10.39
C THR A 440 35.08 9.11 9.71
N ARG A 441 34.03 8.70 10.43
CA ARG A 441 32.64 9.00 10.07
C ARG A 441 31.94 9.83 11.14
N ALA A 442 31.12 10.78 10.70
CA ALA A 442 30.31 11.60 11.61
C ALA A 442 29.00 12.02 10.95
N PRO A 443 27.89 12.13 11.72
CA PRO A 443 26.68 12.77 11.22
C PRO A 443 26.95 14.25 10.93
N ALA A 444 26.41 14.76 9.84
CA ALA A 444 26.51 16.16 9.43
C ALA A 444 25.17 16.68 8.90
N ALA A 445 25.02 18.01 8.83
CA ALA A 445 23.89 18.60 8.12
C ALA A 445 23.98 18.31 6.62
N ALA A 446 22.85 18.04 5.98
CA ALA A 446 22.81 17.85 4.54
C ALA A 446 23.27 19.12 3.80
N PRO A 447 24.23 19.01 2.86
CA PRO A 447 24.66 20.14 2.03
C PRO A 447 23.52 20.75 1.20
N ALA A 448 23.64 22.02 0.81
CA ALA A 448 22.67 22.66 -0.07
C ALA A 448 22.45 21.87 -1.38
N GLY A 449 21.19 21.84 -1.85
CA GLY A 449 20.80 21.05 -3.02
C GLY A 449 20.64 19.55 -2.76
N ALA A 450 20.53 19.15 -1.48
CA ALA A 450 20.23 17.78 -1.10
C ALA A 450 18.93 17.27 -1.73
N PRO A 451 18.79 15.94 -1.90
CA PRO A 451 17.52 15.35 -2.27
C PRO A 451 16.38 15.81 -1.34
N SER A 452 15.16 15.86 -1.87
CA SER A 452 14.00 16.23 -1.05
C SER A 452 13.84 15.28 0.14
N GLY A 453 13.52 15.84 1.30
CA GLY A 453 13.38 15.11 2.55
C GLY A 453 14.68 14.91 3.34
N SER A 454 15.84 15.22 2.76
CA SER A 454 17.15 15.04 3.40
C SER A 454 17.51 16.19 4.34
N ASN A 455 17.77 15.87 5.62
CA ASN A 455 18.17 16.83 6.66
C ASN A 455 19.60 16.59 7.15
N ARG A 456 20.01 15.33 7.24
CA ARG A 456 21.34 14.90 7.68
C ARG A 456 21.97 13.95 6.67
N VAL A 457 23.29 13.84 6.75
CA VAL A 457 24.12 12.91 5.99
C VAL A 457 25.11 12.25 6.93
N LEU A 458 25.64 11.09 6.54
CA LEU A 458 26.85 10.55 7.15
C LEU A 458 28.07 11.03 6.36
N ALA A 459 28.85 11.93 6.96
CA ALA A 459 30.10 12.41 6.40
C ALA A 459 31.22 11.40 6.70
N VAL A 460 31.80 10.82 5.65
CA VAL A 460 32.94 9.90 5.73
C VAL A 460 34.17 10.61 5.21
N SER A 461 35.06 10.99 6.13
CA SER A 461 36.34 11.62 5.81
C SER A 461 37.43 10.57 5.68
N PHE A 462 38.35 10.77 4.74
CA PHE A 462 39.45 9.85 4.48
C PHE A 462 40.75 10.62 4.25
N ARG A 463 41.86 9.99 4.65
CA ARG A 463 43.23 10.43 4.30
C ARG A 463 44.11 9.20 4.07
N PHE A 464 44.82 9.21 2.95
CA PHE A 464 45.77 8.14 2.61
C PHE A 464 47.22 8.61 2.78
N THR A 465 48.07 7.73 3.32
CA THR A 465 49.49 8.00 3.61
C THR A 465 50.43 7.60 2.46
N ALA A 466 50.02 6.64 1.62
CA ALA A 466 50.78 6.14 0.48
C ALA A 466 49.86 5.45 -0.56
N LEU A 467 50.44 5.06 -1.70
CA LEU A 467 49.76 4.23 -2.69
C LEU A 467 50.02 2.73 -2.46
N PRO A 468 49.02 1.86 -2.70
CA PRO A 468 47.63 2.19 -2.98
C PRO A 468 46.91 2.67 -1.71
N GLY A 469 46.11 3.74 -1.79
CA GLY A 469 45.23 4.15 -0.69
C GLY A 469 43.86 3.51 -0.87
N ARG A 470 43.39 2.71 0.09
CA ARG A 470 42.10 2.02 -0.01
C ARG A 470 41.51 1.70 1.36
N PHE A 471 40.19 1.73 1.49
CA PHE A 471 39.47 1.16 2.63
C PHE A 471 38.10 0.60 2.24
N PHE A 472 37.53 -0.22 3.12
CA PHE A 472 36.17 -0.74 3.00
C PHE A 472 35.24 -0.08 4.02
N PHE A 473 34.45 0.89 3.59
CA PHE A 473 33.40 1.47 4.41
C PHE A 473 32.21 0.51 4.51
N LYS A 474 32.25 -0.36 5.51
CA LYS A 474 31.35 -1.51 5.64
C LYS A 474 30.22 -1.28 6.63
N HIS A 475 29.09 -1.93 6.36
CA HIS A 475 28.08 -2.24 7.36
C HIS A 475 28.34 -3.65 7.89
N GLN A 476 28.91 -3.73 9.10
CA GLN A 476 29.47 -4.96 9.63
C GLN A 476 28.38 -5.92 10.14
N PRO A 477 28.34 -7.18 9.66
CA PRO A 477 27.57 -8.24 10.26
C PRO A 477 28.26 -8.72 11.54
N LEU A 478 27.48 -9.20 12.49
CA LEU A 478 27.98 -9.71 13.77
C LEU A 478 27.63 -11.18 13.93
N MET A 479 28.30 -11.85 14.87
CA MET A 479 28.07 -13.26 15.16
C MET A 479 27.22 -13.44 16.43
N GLY A 480 26.48 -14.56 16.50
CA GLY A 480 25.79 -14.96 17.73
C GLY A 480 26.78 -15.39 18.82
N THR A 481 26.30 -15.44 20.07
CA THR A 481 27.13 -15.73 21.26
C THR A 481 27.29 -17.21 21.57
N ASN A 482 26.59 -18.10 20.85
CA ASN A 482 26.69 -19.54 21.02
C ASN A 482 27.97 -20.07 20.34
N THR A 483 28.77 -20.88 21.05
CA THR A 483 29.98 -21.50 20.49
C THR A 483 29.67 -22.85 19.81
N PRO A 484 30.28 -23.17 18.66
CA PRO A 484 31.15 -22.31 17.86
C PRO A 484 30.36 -21.13 17.27
N TYR A 485 30.96 -19.93 17.31
CA TYR A 485 30.29 -18.71 16.85
C TYR A 485 29.96 -18.81 15.36
N SER A 486 28.79 -18.31 14.97
CA SER A 486 28.37 -18.19 13.56
C SER A 486 27.97 -16.76 13.24
N VAL A 487 28.29 -16.30 12.03
CA VAL A 487 27.83 -15.01 11.51
C VAL A 487 26.32 -15.05 11.39
N ASP A 488 25.66 -14.05 11.95
CA ASP A 488 24.23 -13.83 11.81
C ASP A 488 24.00 -12.92 10.60
N TRP A 489 23.64 -13.50 9.47
CA TRP A 489 23.35 -12.71 8.27
C TRP A 489 21.99 -12.02 8.34
N GLY A 490 21.09 -12.45 9.22
CA GLY A 490 19.75 -11.85 9.37
C GLY A 490 19.78 -10.42 9.91
N ASN A 491 20.95 -9.98 10.40
CA ASN A 491 21.18 -8.60 10.76
C ASN A 491 21.73 -7.72 9.63
N ALA A 492 21.97 -8.24 8.42
CA ALA A 492 22.43 -7.41 7.30
C ALA A 492 21.52 -6.20 7.03
N LEU A 493 22.03 -5.21 6.28
CA LEU A 493 21.29 -3.98 5.98
C LEU A 493 19.94 -4.26 5.31
N VAL A 494 19.96 -5.08 4.26
CA VAL A 494 18.79 -5.52 3.50
C VAL A 494 19.13 -6.83 2.76
N HIS A 495 18.14 -7.69 2.61
CA HIS A 495 18.21 -8.92 1.80
C HIS A 495 17.43 -8.74 0.50
N VAL A 496 18.09 -8.97 -0.62
CA VAL A 496 17.52 -8.75 -1.96
C VAL A 496 17.82 -9.94 -2.87
N SER A 497 17.08 -10.05 -3.97
CA SER A 497 17.41 -11.01 -5.03
C SER A 497 18.48 -10.45 -5.96
N LYS A 498 19.10 -11.31 -6.77
CA LYS A 498 20.03 -10.89 -7.83
C LYS A 498 19.42 -9.92 -8.86
N ASN A 499 18.09 -9.80 -8.92
CA ASN A 499 17.38 -8.91 -9.84
C ASN A 499 17.06 -7.59 -9.15
N THR A 500 18.09 -6.95 -8.60
CA THR A 500 17.96 -5.72 -7.81
C THR A 500 19.01 -4.73 -8.25
N LYS A 501 18.63 -3.46 -8.29
CA LYS A 501 19.53 -2.32 -8.46
C LYS A 501 19.63 -1.56 -7.15
N PHE A 502 20.84 -1.46 -6.61
CA PHE A 502 21.15 -0.56 -5.50
C PHE A 502 21.46 0.83 -6.03
N LEU A 503 21.04 1.85 -5.29
CA LEU A 503 21.38 3.25 -5.54
C LEU A 503 21.87 3.89 -4.25
N ALA A 504 22.77 4.86 -4.36
CA ALA A 504 23.16 5.70 -3.24
C ALA A 504 23.29 7.15 -3.68
N ASP A 505 22.63 8.04 -2.95
CA ASP A 505 22.79 9.47 -3.14
C ASP A 505 23.97 9.94 -2.29
N ILE A 506 24.96 10.54 -2.96
CA ILE A 506 26.17 11.04 -2.33
C ILE A 506 26.43 12.49 -2.73
N HIS A 507 27.02 13.24 -1.82
CA HIS A 507 27.58 14.55 -2.10
C HIS A 507 29.10 14.54 -1.96
N VAL A 508 29.76 15.05 -2.98
CA VAL A 508 31.21 15.20 -3.06
C VAL A 508 31.57 16.68 -2.89
N PRO A 509 32.10 17.13 -1.74
CA PRO A 509 32.39 18.55 -1.51
C PRO A 509 33.42 19.17 -2.47
N SER A 510 34.39 18.37 -2.94
CA SER A 510 35.42 18.82 -3.88
C SER A 510 35.87 17.68 -4.79
N ALA A 511 36.41 18.00 -5.96
CA ALA A 511 36.97 17.00 -6.86
C ALA A 511 38.19 16.28 -6.25
N TYR A 512 38.15 14.95 -6.21
CA TYR A 512 39.23 14.09 -5.74
C TYR A 512 39.83 13.31 -6.91
N ALA A 513 40.88 13.86 -7.52
CA ALA A 513 41.56 13.24 -8.66
C ALA A 513 42.09 11.83 -8.32
N GLY A 514 41.90 10.88 -9.24
CA GLY A 514 42.35 9.50 -9.08
C GLY A 514 41.62 8.70 -7.98
N THR A 515 40.55 9.25 -7.39
CA THR A 515 39.76 8.60 -6.33
C THR A 515 38.45 8.05 -6.89
N THR A 516 38.12 6.81 -6.53
CA THR A 516 36.90 6.12 -6.94
C THR A 516 36.13 5.56 -5.76
N ILE A 517 34.82 5.42 -5.94
CA ILE A 517 33.92 4.68 -5.06
C ILE A 517 33.28 3.52 -5.82
N ARG A 518 33.10 2.38 -5.15
CA ARG A 518 32.34 1.21 -5.65
C ARG A 518 31.40 0.71 -4.56
N MET A 519 30.23 0.23 -4.96
CA MET A 519 29.35 -0.55 -4.07
C MET A 519 29.84 -1.98 -3.96
N VAL A 520 29.72 -2.57 -2.77
CA VAL A 520 30.13 -3.94 -2.45
C VAL A 520 28.93 -4.70 -1.86
N VAL A 521 28.74 -5.93 -2.30
CA VAL A 521 27.66 -6.83 -1.85
C VAL A 521 28.23 -8.18 -1.42
N ARG A 522 27.52 -8.88 -0.54
CA ARG A 522 27.74 -10.30 -0.24
C ARG A 522 26.73 -11.14 -0.99
N ASP A 523 27.21 -12.12 -1.74
CA ASP A 523 26.39 -13.09 -2.47
C ASP A 523 26.03 -14.33 -1.64
N ALA A 524 25.29 -15.29 -2.22
CA ALA A 524 24.83 -16.49 -1.52
C ALA A 524 25.95 -17.34 -0.89
N ASN A 525 27.14 -17.35 -1.49
CA ASN A 525 28.30 -18.13 -1.06
C ASN A 525 29.12 -17.42 0.03
N ASN A 526 28.65 -16.27 0.53
CA ASN A 526 29.38 -15.39 1.45
C ASN A 526 30.56 -14.66 0.80
N GLN A 527 30.59 -14.58 -0.53
CA GLN A 527 31.67 -13.93 -1.25
C GLN A 527 31.37 -12.44 -1.42
N LEU A 528 32.39 -11.59 -1.29
CA LEU A 528 32.24 -10.17 -1.59
C LEU A 528 32.47 -9.89 -3.07
N GLU A 529 31.51 -9.20 -3.67
CA GLU A 529 31.52 -8.76 -5.06
C GLU A 529 31.35 -7.25 -5.14
N LYS A 530 31.99 -6.61 -6.12
CA LYS A 530 31.90 -5.16 -6.29
C LYS A 530 31.53 -4.75 -7.70
N GLY A 531 30.69 -3.73 -7.75
CA GLY A 531 30.19 -3.16 -9.00
C GLY A 531 31.18 -2.21 -9.69
N PRO A 532 30.66 -1.44 -10.67
CA PRO A 532 31.43 -0.45 -11.41
C PRO A 532 32.08 0.62 -10.54
N ALA A 533 33.20 1.17 -11.01
CA ALA A 533 33.89 2.30 -10.36
C ALA A 533 33.29 3.64 -10.78
N PHE A 534 32.94 4.47 -9.78
CA PHE A 534 32.52 5.84 -9.99
C PHE A 534 33.65 6.79 -9.63
N ASN A 535 34.07 7.64 -10.58
CA ASN A 535 35.12 8.63 -10.37
C ASN A 535 34.59 9.83 -9.57
N LEU A 536 35.37 10.29 -8.59
CA LEU A 536 35.03 11.45 -7.75
C LEU A 536 35.70 12.73 -8.24
N THR A 537 35.81 12.93 -9.55
CA THR A 537 36.58 14.03 -10.18
C THR A 537 35.83 15.36 -10.26
N SER A 538 34.62 15.45 -9.72
CA SER A 538 33.83 16.68 -9.69
C SER A 538 33.11 16.81 -8.35
N ALA A 539 32.83 18.04 -7.94
CA ALA A 539 32.04 18.31 -6.74
C ALA A 539 30.52 18.20 -7.02
N GLY A 540 29.72 18.19 -5.95
CA GLY A 540 28.26 18.24 -5.98
C GLY A 540 27.57 16.91 -5.72
N TRP A 541 26.24 16.98 -5.68
CA TRP A 541 25.34 15.85 -5.53
C TRP A 541 25.35 14.95 -6.76
N ARG A 542 25.30 13.64 -6.53
CA ARG A 542 25.12 12.63 -7.58
C ARG A 542 24.54 11.35 -6.99
N GLN A 543 23.86 10.59 -7.83
CA GLN A 543 23.47 9.23 -7.53
C GLN A 543 24.44 8.26 -8.18
N ILE A 544 24.95 7.30 -7.41
CA ILE A 544 25.70 6.14 -7.91
C ILE A 544 24.82 4.90 -7.82
N SER A 545 25.09 3.87 -8.62
CA SER A 545 24.28 2.65 -8.63
C SER A 545 25.08 1.38 -8.87
N PHE A 546 24.51 0.25 -8.46
CA PHE A 546 24.97 -1.08 -8.85
C PHE A 546 23.76 -1.95 -9.17
N ASP A 547 23.57 -2.22 -10.45
CA ASP A 547 22.56 -3.15 -10.95
C ASP A 547 23.13 -4.57 -10.99
N LEU A 548 22.73 -5.39 -10.03
CA LEU A 548 23.29 -6.74 -9.84
C LEU A 548 23.10 -7.66 -11.05
N ALA A 549 22.07 -7.40 -11.86
CA ALA A 549 21.74 -8.22 -13.02
C ALA A 549 22.42 -7.73 -14.32
N ASN A 550 22.76 -6.44 -14.39
CA ASN A 550 23.08 -5.77 -15.66
C ASN A 550 24.46 -5.11 -15.70
N ASP A 551 25.01 -4.75 -14.54
CA ASP A 551 26.33 -4.10 -14.48
C ASP A 551 27.47 -5.13 -14.47
N PRO A 552 28.67 -4.77 -14.95
CA PRO A 552 29.87 -5.58 -14.78
C PRO A 552 30.18 -5.81 -13.30
N VAL A 553 30.43 -7.07 -12.95
CA VAL A 553 30.77 -7.51 -11.59
C VAL A 553 32.25 -7.87 -11.53
N THR A 554 32.90 -7.50 -10.43
CA THR A 554 34.31 -7.84 -10.18
C THR A 554 34.49 -8.38 -8.78
N ALA A 555 35.39 -9.35 -8.63
CA ALA A 555 35.75 -9.92 -7.34
C ALA A 555 36.25 -8.84 -6.37
N TYR A 556 35.79 -8.91 -5.12
CA TYR A 556 36.40 -8.18 -4.01
C TYR A 556 37.27 -9.15 -3.19
N THR A 557 38.57 -8.91 -3.14
CA THR A 557 39.49 -9.64 -2.25
C THR A 557 39.40 -9.05 -0.85
N THR A 558 39.09 -9.90 0.13
CA THR A 558 38.86 -9.52 1.53
C THR A 558 39.55 -10.46 2.51
N SER A 559 39.93 -9.89 3.65
CA SER A 559 40.42 -10.54 4.87
C SER A 559 39.46 -10.39 6.05
N GLU A 560 38.26 -9.82 5.81
CA GLU A 560 37.20 -9.69 6.81
C GLU A 560 36.72 -11.08 7.26
N GLY A 561 36.73 -11.34 8.57
CA GLY A 561 36.45 -12.66 9.14
C GLY A 561 35.03 -13.18 8.91
N ALA A 562 34.09 -12.31 8.53
CA ALA A 562 32.72 -12.71 8.19
C ALA A 562 32.57 -13.18 6.74
N TYR A 563 33.50 -12.85 5.86
CA TYR A 563 33.34 -12.97 4.41
C TYR A 563 34.40 -13.85 3.78
N SER A 564 34.15 -14.25 2.53
CA SER A 564 35.14 -14.88 1.66
C SER A 564 35.44 -13.97 0.46
N SER A 565 36.61 -14.14 -0.16
CA SER A 565 36.97 -13.37 -1.35
C SER A 565 36.09 -13.74 -2.55
N GLY A 566 35.75 -12.71 -3.34
CA GLY A 566 34.95 -12.80 -4.55
C GLY A 566 35.55 -13.62 -5.68
N ASN A 567 34.70 -14.03 -6.59
CA ASN A 567 35.02 -14.68 -7.86
C ASN A 567 34.58 -13.85 -9.10
N GLY A 568 33.88 -12.72 -8.91
CA GLY A 568 33.38 -11.88 -9.99
C GLY A 568 31.99 -12.27 -10.51
N VAL A 569 31.26 -13.12 -9.79
CA VAL A 569 29.93 -13.62 -10.14
C VAL A 569 28.99 -13.39 -8.96
N ILE A 570 27.78 -12.91 -9.23
CA ILE A 570 26.73 -12.85 -8.19
C ILE A 570 26.11 -14.23 -8.06
N ASP A 571 26.61 -15.03 -7.11
CA ASP A 571 26.06 -16.35 -6.81
C ASP A 571 24.73 -16.25 -6.06
N THR A 572 23.73 -17.02 -6.49
CA THR A 572 22.40 -17.09 -5.87
C THR A 572 21.84 -18.50 -5.95
N ALA A 573 20.97 -18.85 -4.99
CA ALA A 573 20.18 -20.08 -5.03
C ALA A 573 19.18 -20.11 -6.20
N GLY A 574 18.98 -18.99 -6.90
CA GLY A 574 18.08 -18.87 -8.05
C GLY A 574 16.61 -18.67 -7.64
N GLY A 575 15.71 -18.63 -8.62
CA GLY A 575 14.26 -18.56 -8.35
C GLY A 575 13.79 -17.36 -7.54
N GLY A 576 14.52 -16.24 -7.57
CA GLY A 576 14.18 -15.02 -6.83
C GLY A 576 14.59 -15.02 -5.35
N ALA A 577 15.44 -15.98 -4.93
CA ALA A 577 15.97 -16.03 -3.57
C ALA A 577 16.55 -14.69 -3.12
N ARG A 578 16.22 -14.28 -1.88
CA ARG A 578 16.74 -13.05 -1.25
C ARG A 578 18.00 -13.33 -0.44
N ASP A 579 19.05 -13.76 -1.14
CA ASP A 579 20.31 -14.21 -0.55
C ASP A 579 21.50 -13.28 -0.82
N ILE A 580 21.26 -12.13 -1.45
CA ILE A 580 22.25 -11.07 -1.66
C ILE A 580 22.04 -9.96 -0.63
N THR A 581 23.13 -9.44 -0.06
CA THR A 581 23.07 -8.35 0.93
C THR A 581 24.02 -7.23 0.59
N PHE A 582 23.62 -5.98 0.87
CA PHE A 582 24.50 -4.83 0.72
C PHE A 582 25.54 -4.83 1.85
N ALA A 583 26.84 -4.78 1.49
CA ALA A 583 27.94 -4.89 2.44
C ALA A 583 28.62 -3.55 2.72
N GLY A 584 28.65 -2.62 1.76
CA GLY A 584 29.24 -1.30 1.95
C GLY A 584 29.83 -0.69 0.69
N PHE A 585 30.87 0.14 0.87
CA PHE A 585 31.54 0.86 -0.20
C PHE A 585 33.05 0.69 -0.15
N GLU A 586 33.68 0.40 -1.30
CA GLU A 586 35.12 0.51 -1.46
C GLU A 586 35.47 1.93 -1.89
N ILE A 587 36.35 2.60 -1.14
CA ILE A 587 36.94 3.87 -1.53
C ILE A 587 38.42 3.61 -1.81
N SER A 588 38.89 4.02 -2.99
CA SER A 588 40.30 3.84 -3.38
C SER A 588 40.84 5.05 -4.10
N SER A 589 42.12 5.36 -3.91
CA SER A 589 42.82 6.45 -4.58
C SER A 589 44.16 6.01 -5.16
N THR A 590 44.39 6.46 -6.40
CA THR A 590 45.68 6.40 -7.10
C THR A 590 46.32 7.79 -7.24
N GLY A 591 45.64 8.85 -6.80
CA GLY A 591 46.22 10.19 -6.72
C GLY A 591 47.04 10.35 -5.43
N PHE A 592 48.23 10.94 -5.48
CA PHE A 592 48.96 11.41 -4.28
C PHE A 592 49.86 12.58 -4.72
N SER A 593 50.25 13.57 -3.93
CA SER A 593 50.54 13.65 -2.48
C SER A 593 49.34 13.88 -1.55
N GLY A 594 49.15 12.98 -0.58
CA GLY A 594 48.28 13.17 0.59
C GLY A 594 46.78 13.13 0.34
N ALA A 595 46.30 12.29 -0.58
CA ALA A 595 44.88 12.19 -0.96
C ALA A 595 43.96 12.19 0.27
N THR A 596 43.23 13.29 0.44
CA THR A 596 42.36 13.57 1.57
C THR A 596 41.03 14.08 1.01
N GLY A 597 39.92 13.68 1.62
CA GLY A 597 38.61 14.14 1.22
C GLY A 597 37.50 13.69 2.15
N THR A 598 36.29 14.11 1.83
CA THR A 598 35.06 13.71 2.51
C THR A 598 34.03 13.30 1.46
N ILE A 599 33.27 12.24 1.74
CA ILE A 599 32.08 11.84 0.98
C ILE A 599 30.91 11.88 1.95
N ASN A 600 29.86 12.63 1.59
CA ASN A 600 28.64 12.68 2.39
C ASN A 600 27.64 11.68 1.81
N PHE A 601 27.25 10.68 2.59
CA PHE A 601 26.22 9.70 2.23
C PHE A 601 24.87 10.16 2.76
N ASP A 602 23.90 10.27 1.87
CA ASP A 602 22.54 10.69 2.22
C ASP A 602 21.63 9.50 2.43
N ARG A 603 21.53 8.62 1.45
CA ARG A 603 20.68 7.43 1.54
C ARG A 603 21.16 6.29 0.65
N ILE A 604 20.76 5.09 1.02
CA ILE A 604 20.91 3.88 0.21
C ILE A 604 19.51 3.39 -0.12
N LEU A 605 19.26 3.21 -1.41
CA LEU A 605 18.00 2.77 -1.96
C LEU A 605 18.19 1.44 -2.70
N TYR A 606 17.10 0.71 -2.86
CA TYR A 606 17.07 -0.46 -3.73
C TYR A 606 15.76 -0.51 -4.50
N GLN A 607 15.82 -1.07 -5.71
CA GLN A 607 14.65 -1.27 -6.55
C GLN A 607 14.78 -2.55 -7.38
N PRO A 608 13.67 -3.15 -7.81
CA PRO A 608 13.71 -4.26 -8.76
C PRO A 608 14.46 -3.89 -10.04
N SER A 609 15.25 -4.83 -10.55
CA SER A 609 15.96 -4.72 -11.82
C SER A 609 15.46 -5.78 -12.80
N MET A 610 15.23 -5.36 -14.04
CA MET A 610 14.87 -6.28 -15.11
C MET A 610 16.13 -6.74 -15.85
N PRO A 611 16.28 -8.04 -16.16
CA PRO A 611 17.44 -8.54 -16.88
C PRO A 611 17.58 -7.89 -18.25
N ASN A 612 18.81 -7.47 -18.57
CA ASN A 612 19.19 -6.70 -19.75
C ASN A 612 18.41 -5.39 -19.93
N ASN A 613 17.80 -4.85 -18.86
CA ASN A 613 16.90 -3.69 -18.90
C ASN A 613 15.76 -3.83 -19.92
N ARG A 614 15.25 -5.06 -20.11
CA ARG A 614 14.12 -5.35 -21.02
C ARG A 614 12.84 -5.54 -20.23
N GLN A 615 11.79 -4.84 -20.62
CA GLN A 615 10.48 -4.93 -19.99
C GLN A 615 9.49 -5.59 -20.95
N PHE A 616 8.66 -6.48 -20.39
CA PHE A 616 7.52 -7.10 -21.06
C PHE A 616 6.30 -6.85 -20.18
N VAL A 617 5.19 -6.43 -20.77
CA VAL A 617 3.97 -6.10 -20.01
C VAL A 617 2.75 -6.74 -20.64
N ILE A 618 1.74 -7.03 -19.81
CA ILE A 618 0.42 -7.43 -20.27
C ILE A 618 -0.24 -6.16 -20.82
N ASN A 619 -0.49 -6.13 -22.12
CA ASN A 619 -1.00 -4.94 -22.82
C ASN A 619 -2.51 -4.95 -22.97
N GLU A 620 -3.08 -6.08 -23.38
CA GLU A 620 -4.52 -6.23 -23.58
C GLU A 620 -4.92 -7.66 -23.24
N PHE A 621 -6.08 -7.86 -22.60
CA PHE A 621 -6.59 -9.20 -22.36
C PHE A 621 -8.11 -9.25 -22.33
N ARG A 622 -8.65 -10.42 -22.67
CA ARG A 622 -10.09 -10.70 -22.72
C ARG A 622 -10.36 -12.12 -22.25
N TYR A 623 -11.39 -12.30 -21.43
CA TYR A 623 -11.72 -13.61 -20.85
C TYR A 623 -13.23 -13.93 -20.79
N ALA A 624 -14.08 -13.11 -21.41
CA ALA A 624 -15.55 -13.20 -21.29
C ALA A 624 -16.14 -14.56 -21.69
N THR A 625 -15.69 -15.16 -22.80
CA THR A 625 -16.16 -16.46 -23.29
C THR A 625 -15.00 -17.42 -23.49
N ALA A 626 -15.25 -18.73 -23.54
CA ALA A 626 -14.18 -19.73 -23.61
C ALA A 626 -13.36 -19.66 -24.90
N SER A 627 -14.01 -19.49 -26.05
CA SER A 627 -13.35 -19.43 -27.35
C SER A 627 -12.85 -18.03 -27.72
N LYS A 628 -13.31 -16.96 -27.05
CA LYS A 628 -12.90 -15.57 -27.29
C LYS A 628 -11.97 -15.04 -26.22
N GLN A 629 -10.82 -15.69 -26.01
CA GLN A 629 -9.82 -15.30 -25.01
C GLN A 629 -8.48 -14.92 -25.63
N PHE A 630 -7.81 -13.95 -25.03
CA PHE A 630 -6.42 -13.69 -25.36
C PHE A 630 -5.70 -12.91 -24.26
N VAL A 631 -4.38 -12.97 -24.32
CA VAL A 631 -3.46 -12.06 -23.65
C VAL A 631 -2.48 -11.55 -24.70
N GLU A 632 -2.33 -10.24 -24.77
CA GLU A 632 -1.33 -9.57 -25.59
C GLU A 632 -0.18 -9.10 -24.70
N ILE A 633 1.04 -9.39 -25.13
CA ILE A 633 2.27 -9.03 -24.43
C ILE A 633 2.97 -7.95 -25.25
N ALA A 634 3.17 -6.76 -24.68
CA ALA A 634 3.97 -5.72 -25.29
C ALA A 634 5.43 -5.84 -24.87
N GLY A 635 6.34 -5.57 -25.82
CA GLY A 635 7.79 -5.56 -25.57
C GLY A 635 8.57 -4.91 -26.72
N PRO A 636 9.90 -4.79 -26.60
CA PRO A 636 10.72 -4.19 -27.64
C PRO A 636 10.69 -5.02 -28.93
N ALA A 637 10.39 -4.39 -30.07
CA ALA A 637 10.30 -5.06 -31.37
C ALA A 637 11.60 -5.80 -31.73
N GLY A 638 11.47 -7.05 -32.21
CA GLY A 638 12.60 -7.89 -32.62
C GLY A 638 13.40 -8.51 -31.48
N VAL A 639 13.03 -8.28 -30.22
CA VAL A 639 13.69 -8.87 -29.06
C VAL A 639 13.10 -10.24 -28.74
N THR A 640 13.97 -11.23 -28.53
CA THR A 640 13.59 -12.56 -28.03
C THR A 640 13.34 -12.51 -26.52
N MET A 641 12.18 -13.03 -26.11
CA MET A 641 11.80 -13.17 -24.69
C MET A 641 12.75 -14.14 -23.97
N PRO A 642 13.04 -13.92 -22.66
CA PRO A 642 13.85 -14.84 -21.86
C PRO A 642 13.36 -16.28 -21.99
N ALA A 643 14.27 -17.25 -22.13
CA ALA A 643 13.90 -18.64 -22.41
C ALA A 643 12.95 -19.27 -21.38
N GLY A 644 13.03 -18.84 -20.12
CA GLY A 644 12.15 -19.29 -19.03
C GLY A 644 10.83 -18.53 -18.90
N LEU A 645 10.57 -17.50 -19.71
CA LEU A 645 9.39 -16.66 -19.50
C LEU A 645 8.09 -17.43 -19.77
N GLU A 646 7.17 -17.35 -18.81
CA GLU A 646 5.87 -18.01 -18.82
C GLU A 646 4.74 -17.00 -18.65
N LEU A 647 3.66 -17.18 -19.42
CA LEU A 647 2.36 -16.59 -19.15
C LEU A 647 1.57 -17.59 -18.29
N ARG A 648 1.24 -17.20 -17.06
CA ARG A 648 0.55 -18.05 -16.09
C ARG A 648 -0.83 -17.50 -15.76
N THR A 649 -1.79 -18.39 -15.59
CA THR A 649 -3.03 -18.07 -14.87
C THR A 649 -2.94 -18.58 -13.45
N VAL A 650 -3.51 -17.82 -12.52
CA VAL A 650 -3.44 -18.10 -11.09
C VAL A 650 -4.85 -18.08 -10.54
N SER A 651 -5.23 -19.16 -9.84
CA SER A 651 -6.54 -19.28 -9.21
C SER A 651 -6.59 -18.29 -8.07
N GLY A 652 -7.56 -17.37 -8.09
CA GLY A 652 -7.72 -16.50 -6.95
C GLY A 652 -8.37 -17.15 -5.75
N PHE A 653 -8.93 -18.36 -5.87
CA PHE A 653 -9.39 -19.10 -4.68
C PHE A 653 -8.22 -19.64 -3.85
N SER A 654 -7.24 -20.27 -4.51
CA SER A 654 -6.14 -20.97 -3.83
C SER A 654 -4.80 -20.24 -3.89
N GLY A 655 -4.69 -19.20 -4.72
CA GLY A 655 -3.41 -18.56 -5.02
C GLY A 655 -2.42 -19.47 -5.73
N GLN A 656 -2.87 -20.55 -6.39
CA GLN A 656 -1.99 -21.50 -7.09
C GLN A 656 -1.99 -21.26 -8.60
N VAL A 657 -0.87 -21.56 -9.27
CA VAL A 657 -0.81 -21.58 -10.73
C VAL A 657 -1.76 -22.66 -11.25
N VAL A 658 -2.60 -22.29 -12.20
CA VAL A 658 -3.63 -23.18 -12.77
C VAL A 658 -3.21 -23.68 -14.13
N ASP A 659 -2.85 -22.76 -15.02
CA ASP A 659 -2.38 -23.07 -16.37
C ASP A 659 -1.14 -22.23 -16.70
N THR A 660 -0.37 -22.68 -17.69
CA THR A 660 0.86 -22.03 -18.12
C THR A 660 1.04 -22.16 -19.63
N VAL A 661 1.37 -21.03 -20.27
CA VAL A 661 1.83 -20.96 -21.66
C VAL A 661 3.28 -20.48 -21.64
N VAL A 662 4.20 -21.33 -22.10
CA VAL A 662 5.61 -20.95 -22.27
C VAL A 662 5.70 -19.98 -23.45
N VAL A 663 6.08 -18.74 -23.18
CA VAL A 663 6.27 -17.69 -24.21
C VAL A 663 7.76 -17.40 -24.44
N GLY A 664 8.62 -17.86 -23.53
CA GLY A 664 10.07 -17.72 -23.61
C GLY A 664 10.67 -18.31 -24.88
N GLY A 665 11.72 -17.65 -25.40
CA GLY A 665 12.38 -18.02 -26.65
C GLY A 665 11.66 -17.54 -27.92
N ASN A 666 10.43 -17.04 -27.82
CA ASN A 666 9.76 -16.38 -28.94
C ASN A 666 10.21 -14.93 -29.09
N THR A 667 10.14 -14.40 -30.32
CA THR A 667 10.54 -13.03 -30.65
C THR A 667 9.34 -12.11 -30.75
N ILE A 668 9.43 -10.94 -30.11
CA ILE A 668 8.42 -9.89 -30.24
C ILE A 668 8.35 -9.43 -31.71
N PRO A 669 7.16 -9.41 -32.35
CA PRO A 669 7.01 -8.99 -33.73
C PRO A 669 7.40 -7.53 -33.96
N ALA A 670 7.48 -7.11 -35.23
CA ALA A 670 7.78 -5.73 -35.59
C ALA A 670 6.75 -4.71 -35.07
N SER A 671 5.52 -5.15 -34.77
CA SER A 671 4.48 -4.34 -34.13
C SER A 671 4.79 -4.00 -32.67
N GLY A 672 5.68 -4.75 -32.01
CA GLY A 672 5.88 -4.66 -30.55
C GLY A 672 4.88 -5.46 -29.72
N LEU A 673 3.91 -6.13 -30.36
CA LEU A 673 2.80 -6.83 -29.70
C LEU A 673 2.85 -8.33 -30.03
N TYR A 674 2.92 -9.18 -29.00
CA TYR A 674 2.91 -10.62 -29.11
C TYR A 674 1.61 -11.20 -28.53
N LEU A 675 0.77 -11.75 -29.40
CA LEU A 675 -0.59 -12.20 -29.07
C LEU A 675 -0.65 -13.70 -28.79
N VAL A 676 -1.07 -14.06 -27.58
CA VAL A 676 -1.42 -15.42 -27.17
C VAL A 676 -2.95 -15.54 -27.16
N GLY A 677 -3.53 -16.27 -28.13
CA GLY A 677 -4.97 -16.21 -28.42
C GLY A 677 -5.67 -17.56 -28.56
N ALA A 678 -6.95 -17.60 -28.17
CA ALA A 678 -7.85 -18.75 -28.26
C ALA A 678 -8.25 -19.08 -29.70
N SER A 679 -9.10 -20.08 -29.88
CA SER A 679 -9.48 -20.62 -31.20
C SER A 679 -10.11 -19.58 -32.16
N ASP A 680 -10.82 -18.57 -31.65
CA ASP A 680 -11.42 -17.51 -32.47
C ASP A 680 -10.40 -16.58 -33.15
N LEU A 681 -9.21 -16.44 -32.56
CA LEU A 681 -8.14 -15.56 -33.02
C LEU A 681 -7.06 -16.29 -33.82
N ALA A 682 -7.36 -17.49 -34.34
CA ALA A 682 -6.40 -18.30 -35.09
C ALA A 682 -5.75 -17.56 -36.29
N ALA A 683 -6.44 -16.57 -36.86
CA ALA A 683 -5.95 -15.77 -37.98
C ALA A 683 -4.89 -14.71 -37.60
N VAL A 684 -4.86 -14.27 -36.34
CA VAL A 684 -4.04 -13.12 -35.89
C VAL A 684 -3.09 -13.44 -34.73
N ARG A 685 -3.29 -14.56 -34.01
CA ARG A 685 -2.45 -14.96 -32.87
C ARG A 685 -1.04 -15.37 -33.28
N ASN A 686 -0.04 -14.99 -32.48
CA ASN A 686 1.31 -15.52 -32.60
C ASN A 686 1.43 -16.92 -31.99
N GLN A 687 0.70 -17.18 -30.90
CA GLN A 687 0.71 -18.46 -30.19
C GLN A 687 -0.70 -18.86 -29.72
N ALA A 688 -0.96 -20.17 -29.65
CA ALA A 688 -2.25 -20.69 -29.19
C ALA A 688 -2.41 -20.61 -27.67
N LEU A 689 -3.58 -20.15 -27.24
CA LEU A 689 -4.10 -20.25 -25.88
C LEU A 689 -5.19 -21.33 -25.85
N PRO A 690 -5.21 -22.25 -24.88
CA PRO A 690 -6.34 -23.17 -24.70
C PRO A 690 -7.65 -22.42 -24.40
N ASP A 691 -8.74 -22.80 -25.07
CA ASP A 691 -10.06 -22.22 -24.85
C ASP A 691 -10.51 -22.43 -23.40
N GLY A 692 -10.92 -21.36 -22.73
CA GLY A 692 -11.39 -21.37 -21.34
C GLY A 692 -10.30 -21.14 -20.30
N MET A 693 -9.01 -21.16 -20.66
CA MET A 693 -7.88 -21.03 -19.71
C MET A 693 -7.99 -19.80 -18.80
N LEU A 694 -8.42 -18.64 -19.30
CA LEU A 694 -8.51 -17.40 -18.51
C LEU A 694 -9.74 -17.32 -17.58
N ARG A 695 -10.58 -18.36 -17.49
CA ARG A 695 -11.84 -18.36 -16.73
C ARG A 695 -11.82 -19.24 -15.48
N ASN A 696 -10.69 -19.85 -15.14
CA ASN A 696 -10.62 -20.86 -14.08
C ASN A 696 -10.40 -20.24 -12.68
N GLY A 697 -11.47 -19.78 -12.04
CA GLY A 697 -11.47 -19.22 -10.67
C GLY A 697 -12.19 -17.87 -10.55
N ALA A 698 -12.33 -17.35 -9.31
CA ALA A 698 -12.68 -15.95 -9.02
C ALA A 698 -12.20 -15.57 -7.59
N PRO A 699 -11.44 -14.49 -7.39
CA PRO A 699 -10.84 -13.62 -8.42
C PRO A 699 -9.87 -14.37 -9.33
N ASN A 700 -9.44 -13.75 -10.42
CA ASN A 700 -8.50 -14.36 -11.36
C ASN A 700 -7.27 -13.48 -11.52
N ALA A 701 -6.19 -14.12 -11.92
CA ALA A 701 -4.89 -13.48 -12.01
C ALA A 701 -4.11 -14.01 -13.22
N ILE A 702 -3.46 -13.10 -13.93
CA ILE A 702 -2.52 -13.40 -15.01
C ILE A 702 -1.15 -12.85 -14.63
N GLN A 703 -0.11 -13.64 -14.86
CA GLN A 703 1.26 -13.28 -14.51
C GLN A 703 2.22 -13.57 -15.66
N LEU A 704 3.09 -12.62 -16.01
CA LEU A 704 4.28 -12.84 -16.80
C LEU A 704 5.46 -13.08 -15.84
N TYR A 705 5.92 -14.33 -15.77
CA TYR A 705 6.89 -14.74 -14.75
C TYR A 705 7.95 -15.67 -15.31
N ASP A 706 9.18 -15.54 -14.83
CA ASP A 706 10.29 -16.44 -15.14
C ASP A 706 10.67 -17.23 -13.86
N PRO A 707 10.34 -18.53 -13.77
CA PRO A 707 10.67 -19.36 -12.61
C PRO A 707 12.15 -19.59 -12.38
N ASN A 708 12.98 -19.49 -13.42
CA ASN A 708 14.42 -19.72 -13.27
C ASN A 708 15.08 -18.55 -12.53
N THR A 709 14.60 -17.33 -12.80
CA THR A 709 15.13 -16.10 -12.21
C THR A 709 14.30 -15.57 -11.05
N GLY A 710 13.04 -16.01 -10.91
CA GLY A 710 12.08 -15.53 -9.92
C GLY A 710 11.49 -14.16 -10.23
N ILE A 711 11.55 -13.72 -11.50
CA ILE A 711 11.15 -12.37 -11.89
C ILE A 711 9.71 -12.37 -12.36
N THR A 712 8.91 -11.50 -11.74
CA THR A 712 7.61 -11.09 -12.26
C THR A 712 7.79 -9.85 -13.13
N TYR A 713 7.58 -9.98 -14.43
CA TYR A 713 7.65 -8.88 -15.38
C TYR A 713 6.40 -7.99 -15.31
N ASP A 714 5.23 -8.62 -15.24
CA ASP A 714 3.95 -7.93 -15.05
C ASP A 714 2.91 -8.90 -14.49
N SER A 715 1.89 -8.36 -13.83
CA SER A 715 0.82 -9.16 -13.26
C SER A 715 -0.48 -8.39 -13.13
N VAL A 716 -1.58 -9.01 -13.54
CA VAL A 716 -2.90 -8.42 -13.51
C VAL A 716 -3.83 -9.30 -12.69
N VAL A 717 -4.44 -8.71 -11.66
CA VAL A 717 -5.56 -9.30 -10.94
C VAL A 717 -6.86 -8.67 -11.45
N TYR A 718 -7.87 -9.47 -11.70
CA TYR A 718 -9.20 -9.02 -12.13
C TYR A 718 -10.28 -9.79 -11.38
N GLN A 719 -11.51 -9.25 -11.35
CA GLN A 719 -12.63 -9.81 -10.56
C GLN A 719 -12.35 -9.91 -9.06
N ALA A 720 -11.52 -9.01 -8.50
CA ALA A 720 -11.14 -9.04 -7.09
C ALA A 720 -11.77 -7.90 -6.26
N ALA A 721 -12.84 -7.27 -6.74
CA ALA A 721 -13.56 -6.24 -5.98
C ALA A 721 -14.02 -6.74 -4.61
N GLY A 722 -14.43 -8.02 -4.53
CA GLY A 722 -14.76 -8.69 -3.27
C GLY A 722 -13.56 -9.19 -2.48
N GLY A 723 -12.34 -8.75 -2.80
CA GLY A 723 -11.08 -9.15 -2.17
C GLY A 723 -10.25 -10.15 -2.96
N LEU A 724 -9.00 -10.34 -2.52
CA LEU A 724 -7.97 -11.14 -3.20
C LEU A 724 -8.07 -12.64 -2.95
N ASN A 725 -8.91 -13.08 -2.01
CA ASN A 725 -9.06 -14.48 -1.59
C ASN A 725 -7.72 -15.16 -1.27
N GLY A 726 -7.16 -15.95 -2.19
CA GLY A 726 -5.87 -16.63 -2.05
C GLY A 726 -4.69 -15.92 -2.71
N LEU A 727 -4.90 -14.82 -3.45
CA LEU A 727 -3.85 -14.13 -4.25
C LEU A 727 -2.86 -13.29 -3.43
N ASP A 728 -3.09 -13.15 -2.14
CA ASP A 728 -2.36 -12.31 -1.20
C ASP A 728 -1.60 -13.12 -0.13
N GLY A 729 -1.36 -14.42 -0.35
CA GLY A 729 -0.49 -15.23 0.50
C GLY A 729 0.97 -15.25 0.00
N PRO A 730 2.00 -15.26 0.85
CA PRO A 730 3.39 -15.48 0.43
C PRO A 730 3.60 -16.89 -0.13
N GLY A 731 4.43 -16.95 -1.16
CA GLY A 731 4.65 -18.16 -1.97
C GLY A 731 3.54 -18.43 -3.00
N CYS A 732 2.43 -17.69 -2.98
CA CYS A 732 1.55 -17.61 -4.14
C CYS A 732 2.28 -16.87 -5.26
N PRO A 733 1.97 -17.14 -6.55
CA PRO A 733 2.50 -16.36 -7.65
C PRO A 733 2.23 -14.89 -7.34
N ILE A 734 3.31 -14.12 -7.31
CA ILE A 734 3.37 -12.68 -7.02
C ILE A 734 2.47 -11.91 -7.99
N VAL A 735 1.16 -11.91 -7.78
CA VAL A 735 0.20 -11.20 -8.65
C VAL A 735 -0.31 -9.92 -7.99
N ALA A 736 -0.27 -9.85 -6.66
CA ALA A 736 -0.78 -8.72 -5.88
C ALA A 736 0.32 -7.82 -5.26
N ASP A 737 1.60 -8.06 -5.54
CA ASP A 737 2.72 -7.36 -4.86
C ASP A 737 2.88 -5.90 -5.26
N PHE A 738 2.34 -5.49 -6.41
CA PHE A 738 2.50 -4.13 -6.92
C PHE A 738 1.42 -3.16 -6.39
N GLY A 739 0.67 -3.60 -5.38
CA GLY A 739 -0.39 -2.83 -4.75
C GLY A 739 -1.77 -3.11 -5.36
N PRO A 740 -2.84 -2.63 -4.68
CA PRO A 740 -4.18 -2.56 -5.27
C PRO A 740 -4.23 -1.43 -6.33
N PRO A 741 -5.16 -1.44 -7.31
CA PRO A 741 -6.40 -2.21 -7.33
C PRO A 741 -6.50 -3.05 -8.61
N TRP A 742 -6.76 -4.33 -8.38
CA TRP A 742 -7.30 -5.25 -9.37
C TRP A 742 -8.42 -4.64 -10.23
N LEU A 743 -8.62 -5.20 -11.41
CA LEU A 743 -9.59 -4.71 -12.39
C LEU A 743 -11.00 -5.26 -12.15
N GLY A 744 -11.99 -4.43 -12.49
CA GLY A 744 -13.37 -4.87 -12.65
C GLY A 744 -13.52 -5.98 -13.68
N GLU A 745 -14.66 -6.66 -13.69
CA GLU A 745 -14.84 -7.76 -14.65
C GLU A 745 -15.08 -7.32 -16.09
N VAL A 746 -14.64 -8.17 -17.02
CA VAL A 746 -15.19 -8.27 -18.37
C VAL A 746 -16.48 -9.09 -18.32
N ALA A 747 -17.62 -8.41 -18.35
CA ALA A 747 -18.96 -9.01 -18.39
C ALA A 747 -19.26 -9.68 -19.74
N SER A 748 -20.34 -10.45 -19.81
CA SER A 748 -20.74 -11.23 -21.00
C SER A 748 -21.36 -10.41 -22.15
N GLY A 749 -21.31 -9.08 -22.09
CA GLY A 749 -21.91 -8.20 -23.10
C GLY A 749 -21.01 -8.00 -24.32
N THR A 750 -21.54 -7.35 -25.37
CA THR A 750 -20.86 -7.25 -26.67
C THR A 750 -21.11 -5.92 -27.39
N SER A 751 -20.24 -5.61 -28.36
CA SER A 751 -20.48 -4.58 -29.38
C SER A 751 -21.64 -4.95 -30.29
N SER A 752 -22.04 -4.04 -31.19
CA SER A 752 -23.09 -4.30 -32.19
C SER A 752 -22.74 -5.44 -33.17
N LEU A 753 -21.47 -5.81 -33.28
CA LEU A 753 -20.99 -6.94 -34.10
C LEU A 753 -20.91 -8.27 -33.32
N GLY A 754 -21.25 -8.26 -32.02
CA GLY A 754 -21.18 -9.46 -31.17
C GLY A 754 -19.77 -9.74 -30.62
N ASP A 755 -18.89 -8.74 -30.61
CA ASP A 755 -17.56 -8.87 -30.03
C ASP A 755 -17.54 -8.41 -28.57
N PRO A 756 -17.09 -9.25 -27.62
CA PRO A 756 -16.91 -8.83 -26.25
C PRO A 756 -15.77 -7.83 -26.13
N TYR A 757 -15.90 -6.90 -25.19
CA TYR A 757 -14.86 -5.94 -24.84
C TYR A 757 -13.67 -6.63 -24.17
N SER A 758 -12.54 -5.95 -24.15
CA SER A 758 -11.29 -6.35 -23.47
C SER A 758 -10.94 -5.32 -22.40
N ALA A 759 -9.93 -5.64 -21.58
CA ALA A 759 -9.22 -4.65 -20.79
C ALA A 759 -7.87 -4.39 -21.46
N GLY A 760 -7.62 -3.14 -21.86
CA GLY A 760 -6.40 -2.72 -22.54
C GLY A 760 -5.69 -1.57 -21.85
N ARG A 761 -4.36 -1.58 -21.87
CA ARG A 761 -3.51 -0.45 -21.50
C ARG A 761 -3.57 0.62 -22.58
N TYR A 762 -3.42 1.88 -22.20
CA TYR A 762 -3.32 2.96 -23.18
C TYR A 762 -2.05 2.79 -24.05
N PRO A 763 -2.06 3.15 -25.34
CA PRO A 763 -0.92 3.00 -26.26
C PRO A 763 0.33 3.81 -25.90
N ASP A 764 0.34 4.57 -24.79
CA ASP A 764 1.58 5.19 -24.29
C ASP A 764 2.59 4.16 -23.78
N GLY A 765 2.16 2.90 -23.58
CA GLY A 765 3.01 1.80 -23.14
C GLY A 765 3.56 1.97 -21.73
N ALA A 766 3.04 2.94 -20.96
CA ALA A 766 3.48 3.20 -19.60
C ALA A 766 2.87 2.18 -18.64
N THR A 767 3.65 1.77 -17.64
CA THR A 767 3.13 1.06 -16.47
C THR A 767 3.32 1.96 -15.27
N THR A 768 2.22 2.34 -14.64
CA THR A 768 2.25 2.97 -13.32
C THR A 768 2.42 1.93 -12.22
N TRP A 769 2.39 0.64 -12.59
CA TRP A 769 2.30 -0.52 -11.68
C TRP A 769 1.03 -0.52 -10.82
N VAL A 770 0.04 0.26 -11.24
CA VAL A 770 -1.29 0.33 -10.63
C VAL A 770 -2.29 -0.05 -11.71
N ASN A 771 -2.73 -1.32 -11.71
CA ASN A 771 -3.58 -1.88 -12.76
C ASN A 771 -4.80 -0.99 -13.04
N GLY A 772 -5.45 -0.47 -12.00
CA GLY A 772 -6.61 0.42 -12.13
C GLY A 772 -6.38 1.76 -12.86
N ASN A 773 -5.13 2.22 -12.93
CA ASN A 773 -4.71 3.41 -13.66
C ASN A 773 -4.26 3.08 -15.08
N ASP A 774 -3.73 1.88 -15.27
CA ASP A 774 -3.13 1.46 -16.52
C ASP A 774 -4.16 0.91 -17.50
N PHE A 775 -5.23 0.25 -17.01
CA PHE A 775 -6.22 -0.44 -17.86
C PHE A 775 -7.57 0.27 -17.96
N SER A 776 -8.18 0.11 -19.14
CA SER A 776 -9.57 0.49 -19.43
C SER A 776 -10.29 -0.59 -20.22
N PHE A 777 -11.61 -0.68 -20.05
CA PHE A 777 -12.45 -1.37 -21.02
C PHE A 777 -12.31 -0.71 -22.40
N MET A 778 -12.39 -1.51 -23.45
CA MET A 778 -12.39 -1.07 -24.86
C MET A 778 -12.90 -2.19 -25.77
N VAL A 779 -13.28 -1.86 -27.01
CA VAL A 779 -13.51 -2.90 -28.04
C VAL A 779 -12.17 -3.61 -28.29
N ALA A 780 -12.19 -4.94 -28.39
CA ALA A 780 -10.97 -5.72 -28.52
C ALA A 780 -10.18 -5.38 -29.81
N THR A 781 -8.87 -5.17 -29.69
CA THR A 781 -7.98 -4.82 -30.82
C THR A 781 -6.76 -5.76 -30.92
N PRO A 782 -6.96 -7.09 -30.96
CA PRO A 782 -5.87 -8.06 -30.90
C PRO A 782 -4.85 -7.86 -32.03
N GLY A 783 -3.59 -7.59 -31.67
CA GLY A 783 -2.48 -7.35 -32.61
C GLY A 783 -2.45 -5.94 -33.21
N LEU A 784 -3.29 -5.02 -32.72
CA LEU A 784 -3.35 -3.61 -33.14
C LEU A 784 -3.13 -2.69 -31.93
N PRO A 785 -2.71 -1.43 -32.13
CA PRO A 785 -2.59 -0.49 -31.03
C PRO A 785 -3.92 -0.27 -30.30
N ASN A 786 -3.87 -0.27 -28.97
CA ASN A 786 -5.02 0.08 -28.13
C ASN A 786 -5.38 1.57 -28.30
N GLY A 787 -6.60 1.95 -27.96
CA GLY A 787 -7.02 3.35 -27.85
C GLY A 787 -7.20 4.11 -29.17
N ALA A 788 -7.59 5.39 -29.06
CA ALA A 788 -7.81 6.32 -30.18
C ALA A 788 -8.88 5.84 -31.20
N GLY A 789 -9.81 5.00 -30.75
CA GLY A 789 -10.88 4.46 -31.61
C GLY A 789 -11.89 5.51 -32.10
N LEU A 790 -11.86 6.73 -31.55
CA LEU A 790 -12.71 7.86 -31.94
C LEU A 790 -11.87 9.07 -32.35
N THR A 791 -12.20 9.64 -33.51
CA THR A 791 -11.69 10.96 -33.93
C THR A 791 -12.64 12.04 -33.45
N LEU A 792 -12.17 12.97 -32.61
CA LEU A 792 -13.01 14.03 -32.05
C LEU A 792 -12.90 15.33 -32.87
N PRO A 793 -13.98 16.12 -32.99
CA PRO A 793 -15.32 15.86 -32.44
C PRO A 793 -16.09 14.81 -33.24
N VAL A 794 -16.97 14.07 -32.56
CA VAL A 794 -17.84 13.05 -33.16
C VAL A 794 -19.26 13.17 -32.60
N SER A 795 -20.27 12.92 -33.45
CA SER A 795 -21.68 12.95 -33.07
C SER A 795 -22.38 11.64 -33.46
N PHE A 796 -23.28 11.17 -32.61
CA PHE A 796 -24.08 9.96 -32.77
C PHE A 796 -25.56 10.30 -32.59
N ASN A 797 -26.34 10.11 -33.66
CA ASN A 797 -27.81 10.20 -33.67
C ASN A 797 -28.48 8.81 -33.59
N PHE A 798 -27.69 7.77 -33.28
CA PHE A 798 -28.10 6.38 -33.09
C PHE A 798 -28.99 5.74 -34.18
N GLU A 799 -29.00 6.28 -35.40
CA GLU A 799 -29.54 5.57 -36.57
C GLU A 799 -28.80 4.25 -36.85
N SER A 800 -27.52 4.22 -36.43
CA SER A 800 -26.68 3.03 -36.35
C SER A 800 -25.86 3.03 -35.06
N ALA A 801 -25.44 1.85 -34.62
CA ALA A 801 -24.61 1.72 -33.42
C ALA A 801 -23.22 2.35 -33.63
N PRO A 802 -22.66 3.09 -32.65
CA PRO A 802 -21.30 3.62 -32.70
C PRO A 802 -20.25 2.51 -32.87
N PRO A 803 -19.17 2.73 -33.65
CA PRO A 803 -18.11 1.73 -33.85
C PRO A 803 -17.40 1.26 -32.57
N GLN A 804 -17.27 2.15 -31.57
CA GLN A 804 -16.67 1.88 -30.26
C GLN A 804 -17.73 1.75 -29.16
N GLY A 805 -18.95 1.34 -29.54
CA GLY A 805 -20.07 1.12 -28.62
C GLY A 805 -20.13 -0.34 -28.17
N PHE A 806 -20.16 -0.57 -26.85
CA PHE A 806 -20.48 -1.88 -26.28
C PHE A 806 -21.34 -1.69 -25.03
N GLN A 807 -22.06 -2.73 -24.63
CA GLN A 807 -22.76 -2.75 -23.35
C GLN A 807 -22.53 -4.07 -22.63
N THR A 808 -22.69 -4.06 -21.32
CA THR A 808 -22.55 -5.26 -20.50
C THR A 808 -23.83 -6.11 -20.55
N PHE A 809 -23.69 -7.43 -20.38
CA PHE A 809 -24.77 -8.45 -20.39
C PHE A 809 -25.65 -8.56 -21.66
N GLN A 810 -25.59 -7.60 -22.57
CA GLN A 810 -26.36 -7.56 -23.81
C GLN A 810 -25.48 -7.11 -24.99
N THR A 811 -25.97 -7.30 -26.22
CA THR A 811 -25.37 -6.73 -27.43
C THR A 811 -25.75 -5.27 -27.56
N PHE A 812 -24.79 -4.38 -27.81
CA PHE A 812 -25.07 -2.96 -28.04
C PHE A 812 -25.97 -2.78 -29.26
N ALA A 813 -27.18 -2.27 -29.04
CA ALA A 813 -28.19 -2.12 -30.07
C ALA A 813 -28.91 -0.79 -29.95
N VAL A 814 -29.28 -0.24 -31.10
CA VAL A 814 -30.14 0.95 -31.22
C VAL A 814 -31.56 0.50 -31.58
N VAL A 815 -32.56 1.15 -31.01
CA VAL A 815 -33.96 0.71 -31.08
C VAL A 815 -34.89 1.89 -31.38
N THR A 816 -36.06 1.62 -31.93
CA THR A 816 -37.12 2.62 -32.01
C THR A 816 -37.82 2.71 -30.65
N PRO A 817 -37.85 3.88 -29.99
CA PRO A 817 -38.49 4.05 -28.70
C PRO A 817 -40.01 3.84 -28.79
N PRO A 818 -40.66 3.30 -27.74
CA PRO A 818 -42.12 3.23 -27.70
C PRO A 818 -42.73 4.63 -27.60
N ALA A 819 -43.99 4.78 -28.03
CA ALA A 819 -44.70 6.06 -28.01
C ALA A 819 -44.88 6.67 -26.59
N SER A 820 -44.72 5.85 -25.54
CA SER A 820 -44.70 6.32 -24.15
C SER A 820 -43.41 7.06 -23.75
N VAL A 821 -42.30 6.81 -24.46
CA VAL A 821 -40.99 7.44 -24.24
C VAL A 821 -40.76 8.55 -25.24
N ASP A 822 -41.13 8.34 -26.51
CA ASP A 822 -40.94 9.35 -27.57
C ASP A 822 -42.22 9.50 -28.42
N PRO A 823 -43.20 10.30 -27.95
CA PRO A 823 -44.46 10.49 -28.64
C PRO A 823 -44.26 11.02 -30.08
N GLY A 824 -44.73 10.26 -31.07
CA GLY A 824 -44.59 10.62 -32.49
C GLY A 824 -43.24 10.27 -33.12
N ASN A 825 -42.32 9.68 -32.34
CA ASN A 825 -40.98 9.24 -32.76
C ASN A 825 -40.13 10.30 -33.51
N PRO A 826 -40.02 11.56 -33.02
CA PRO A 826 -39.15 12.56 -33.65
C PRO A 826 -37.66 12.17 -33.67
N HIS A 827 -37.20 11.25 -32.81
CA HIS A 827 -35.79 10.83 -32.71
C HIS A 827 -35.44 9.61 -33.58
N GLY A 828 -36.40 8.95 -34.23
CA GLY A 828 -36.12 7.82 -35.12
C GLY A 828 -35.67 6.56 -34.37
N LYS A 829 -34.36 6.32 -34.31
CA LYS A 829 -33.75 5.27 -33.47
C LYS A 829 -32.84 5.90 -32.42
N VAL A 830 -32.90 5.36 -31.21
CA VAL A 830 -32.14 5.85 -30.06
C VAL A 830 -31.34 4.71 -29.42
N TYR A 831 -30.37 5.04 -28.58
CA TYR A 831 -29.75 4.03 -27.72
C TYR A 831 -30.61 3.82 -26.46
N ARG A 832 -30.94 2.56 -26.18
CA ARG A 832 -31.60 2.11 -24.95
C ARG A 832 -30.62 1.23 -24.16
N CYS A 833 -30.03 1.78 -23.11
CA CYS A 833 -29.23 1.00 -22.18
C CYS A 833 -30.16 0.21 -21.25
N VAL A 834 -30.20 -1.12 -21.42
CA VAL A 834 -31.03 -2.03 -20.62
C VAL A 834 -30.49 -3.46 -20.67
N ASP A 835 -30.57 -4.20 -19.57
CA ASP A 835 -30.47 -5.67 -19.61
C ASP A 835 -31.88 -6.26 -19.66
N THR A 836 -32.22 -6.95 -20.75
CA THR A 836 -33.54 -7.58 -20.90
C THR A 836 -33.81 -8.71 -19.89
N SER A 837 -32.79 -9.18 -19.17
CA SER A 837 -32.94 -10.15 -18.08
C SER A 837 -33.09 -9.51 -16.69
N GLY A 838 -32.82 -8.20 -16.58
CA GLY A 838 -32.68 -7.49 -15.31
C GLY A 838 -31.33 -7.71 -14.62
N GLY A 839 -30.92 -6.78 -13.75
CA GLY A 839 -29.72 -6.82 -12.91
C GLY A 839 -28.87 -5.55 -12.93
N GLY A 840 -29.26 -4.55 -13.72
CA GLY A 840 -28.48 -3.35 -14.02
C GLY A 840 -27.37 -3.57 -15.07
N VAL A 841 -27.06 -2.52 -15.83
CA VAL A 841 -26.21 -2.59 -17.02
C VAL A 841 -25.41 -1.29 -17.20
N ILE A 842 -24.28 -1.39 -17.90
CA ILE A 842 -23.50 -0.24 -18.35
C ILE A 842 -23.34 -0.29 -19.87
N GLY A 843 -23.71 0.79 -20.53
CA GLY A 843 -23.33 1.12 -21.89
C GLY A 843 -22.08 1.99 -21.91
N VAL A 844 -21.24 1.81 -22.91
CA VAL A 844 -19.97 2.52 -23.06
C VAL A 844 -19.80 2.99 -24.50
N ILE A 845 -19.32 4.22 -24.66
CA ILE A 845 -18.85 4.76 -25.95
C ILE A 845 -17.44 5.33 -25.78
N GLY A 846 -16.50 4.81 -26.57
CA GLY A 846 -15.09 5.19 -26.50
C GLY A 846 -14.31 4.39 -25.44
N ASP A 847 -13.15 4.92 -25.05
CA ASP A 847 -12.18 4.26 -24.17
C ASP A 847 -11.38 5.30 -23.35
N SER A 848 -10.30 4.88 -22.69
CA SER A 848 -9.41 5.75 -21.91
C SER A 848 -8.66 6.82 -22.69
N SER A 849 -8.72 6.83 -24.04
CA SER A 849 -8.11 7.87 -24.87
C SER A 849 -8.80 9.22 -24.78
N LEU A 850 -10.08 9.25 -24.43
CA LEU A 850 -10.79 10.51 -24.27
C LEU A 850 -10.19 11.28 -23.09
N GLY A 851 -9.65 12.48 -23.35
CA GLY A 851 -8.95 13.31 -22.36
C GLY A 851 -7.48 12.95 -22.11
N ALA A 852 -6.95 11.88 -22.73
CA ALA A 852 -5.57 11.41 -22.49
C ALA A 852 -4.47 12.39 -22.94
N ASN A 853 -4.80 13.37 -23.79
CA ASN A 853 -3.89 14.44 -24.20
C ASN A 853 -3.67 15.51 -23.11
N GLY A 854 -4.26 15.35 -21.92
CA GLY A 854 -4.15 16.30 -20.80
C GLY A 854 -5.05 17.52 -20.93
N ASN A 855 -5.82 17.64 -22.02
CA ASN A 855 -6.72 18.78 -22.23
C ASN A 855 -8.15 18.51 -21.74
N GLY A 856 -8.50 17.26 -21.44
CA GLY A 856 -9.88 16.90 -21.10
C GLY A 856 -10.82 16.87 -22.31
N TYR A 857 -12.11 16.66 -22.05
CA TYR A 857 -13.14 16.54 -23.08
C TYR A 857 -14.54 16.82 -22.51
N GLN A 858 -15.52 16.96 -23.40
CA GLN A 858 -16.92 17.12 -23.03
C GLN A 858 -17.84 16.23 -23.85
N VAL A 859 -18.97 15.88 -23.25
CA VAL A 859 -20.06 15.12 -23.84
C VAL A 859 -21.37 15.89 -23.66
N THR A 860 -22.07 16.12 -24.76
CA THR A 860 -23.42 16.71 -24.78
C THR A 860 -24.38 15.76 -25.46
N GLY A 861 -25.67 15.81 -25.13
CA GLY A 861 -26.68 15.03 -25.83
C GLY A 861 -28.06 15.22 -25.22
N GLU A 862 -28.99 14.34 -25.59
CA GLU A 862 -30.34 14.30 -25.07
C GLU A 862 -30.58 13.01 -24.29
N ILE A 863 -31.34 13.11 -23.20
CA ILE A 863 -31.69 12.00 -22.32
C ILE A 863 -33.18 12.08 -21.95
N TYR A 864 -33.86 10.93 -21.96
CA TYR A 864 -35.23 10.80 -21.45
C TYR A 864 -35.22 10.69 -19.93
N ILE A 865 -36.02 11.53 -19.26
CA ILE A 865 -36.16 11.50 -17.80
C ILE A 865 -37.44 10.76 -17.43
N PRO A 866 -37.38 9.56 -16.84
CA PRO A 866 -38.56 8.78 -16.50
C PRO A 866 -39.45 9.47 -15.45
N GLY A 867 -40.76 9.37 -15.63
CA GLY A 867 -41.74 9.91 -14.69
C GLY A 867 -41.87 9.07 -13.41
N SER A 868 -42.32 9.69 -12.32
CA SER A 868 -42.56 8.99 -11.04
C SER A 868 -43.73 7.98 -11.06
N GLY A 869 -44.53 8.00 -12.13
CA GLY A 869 -45.60 7.02 -12.38
C GLY A 869 -45.15 5.83 -13.24
N GLU A 870 -43.92 5.84 -13.74
CA GLU A 870 -43.31 4.70 -14.42
C GLU A 870 -42.75 3.70 -13.39
N PRO A 871 -42.42 2.45 -13.80
CA PRO A 871 -41.71 1.53 -12.92
C PRO A 871 -40.47 2.18 -12.28
N ALA A 872 -40.19 1.80 -11.04
CA ALA A 872 -39.08 2.37 -10.28
C ALA A 872 -37.74 1.93 -10.88
N GLN A 873 -36.97 2.91 -11.34
CA GLN A 873 -35.73 2.74 -12.07
C GLN A 873 -34.76 3.90 -11.78
N ALA A 874 -33.48 3.60 -11.87
CA ALA A 874 -32.40 4.56 -11.87
C ALA A 874 -31.76 4.61 -13.25
N ILE A 875 -31.51 5.83 -13.72
CA ILE A 875 -30.76 6.12 -14.93
C ILE A 875 -29.51 6.92 -14.58
N GLY A 876 -28.50 6.84 -15.42
CA GLY A 876 -27.31 7.67 -15.25
C GLY A 876 -26.49 7.82 -16.50
N ILE A 877 -25.73 8.90 -16.55
CA ILE A 877 -24.69 9.17 -17.54
C ILE A 877 -23.40 9.53 -16.83
N GLY A 878 -22.27 9.12 -17.40
CA GLY A 878 -20.97 9.29 -16.76
C GLY A 878 -19.84 9.64 -17.71
N ILE A 879 -18.79 10.23 -17.15
CA ILE A 879 -17.59 10.69 -17.86
C ILE A 879 -16.34 10.20 -17.12
N CYS A 880 -15.25 9.98 -17.86
CA CYS A 880 -13.97 9.47 -17.34
C CYS A 880 -14.02 8.03 -16.78
N GLY A 881 -14.92 7.21 -17.32
CA GLY A 881 -15.03 5.80 -16.96
C GLY A 881 -13.96 4.92 -17.59
N THR A 882 -13.38 3.98 -16.85
CA THR A 882 -12.45 3.00 -17.42
C THR A 882 -12.79 1.57 -17.05
N GLN A 883 -13.61 1.33 -16.04
CA GLN A 883 -13.98 -0.01 -15.59
C GLN A 883 -15.45 -0.02 -15.15
N GLY A 884 -16.10 -1.18 -15.29
CA GLY A 884 -17.56 -1.26 -15.27
C GLY A 884 -18.07 -2.66 -15.54
N SER A 885 -19.02 -3.17 -14.76
CA SER A 885 -19.86 -4.30 -15.21
C SER A 885 -21.36 -4.08 -15.03
N ARG A 886 -21.83 -3.70 -13.85
CA ARG A 886 -23.24 -3.37 -13.54
C ARG A 886 -23.31 -1.95 -13.01
N PHE A 887 -24.42 -1.24 -13.20
CA PHE A 887 -24.64 0.09 -12.64
C PHE A 887 -25.23 0.02 -11.22
N PHE A 888 -24.46 0.46 -10.22
CA PHE A 888 -24.69 0.50 -8.77
C PHE A 888 -25.48 -0.69 -8.20
N PRO A 889 -24.87 -1.90 -8.11
CA PRO A 889 -25.53 -3.15 -7.70
C PRO A 889 -26.08 -3.17 -6.27
N THR A 890 -27.39 -3.44 -6.11
CA THR A 890 -28.17 -3.48 -4.84
C THR A 890 -27.68 -4.46 -3.77
N ALA A 891 -26.77 -5.39 -4.08
CA ALA A 891 -26.14 -6.26 -3.10
C ALA A 891 -24.70 -5.80 -2.84
N SER A 892 -24.27 -5.85 -1.56
CA SER A 892 -22.86 -5.70 -1.12
C SER A 892 -21.96 -6.26 -2.21
N PRO A 893 -20.98 -5.47 -2.71
CA PRO A 893 -20.43 -5.64 -4.05
C PRO A 893 -20.19 -7.10 -4.32
N GLY A 894 -20.97 -7.66 -5.25
CA GLY A 894 -20.66 -8.97 -5.80
C GLY A 894 -19.19 -8.95 -6.21
N VAL A 895 -18.53 -10.09 -6.11
CA VAL A 895 -17.07 -10.29 -6.27
C VAL A 895 -16.38 -9.54 -7.43
N SER A 896 -17.12 -8.94 -8.37
CA SER A 896 -16.65 -8.34 -9.60
C SER A 896 -17.26 -6.99 -10.05
N SER A 897 -18.24 -6.42 -9.37
CA SER A 897 -18.90 -5.18 -9.83
C SER A 897 -18.13 -3.93 -9.38
N TYR A 898 -17.54 -3.24 -10.35
CA TYR A 898 -16.71 -2.05 -10.16
C TYR A 898 -17.10 -1.03 -11.23
N GLU A 899 -17.44 0.19 -10.83
CA GLU A 899 -17.61 1.33 -11.71
C GLU A 899 -16.77 2.48 -11.16
N ASN A 900 -16.19 3.25 -12.05
CA ASN A 900 -15.43 4.45 -11.73
C ASN A 900 -15.85 5.60 -12.65
N GLY A 901 -15.19 6.74 -12.50
CA GLY A 901 -15.53 7.96 -13.21
C GLY A 901 -16.56 8.79 -12.45
N TYR A 902 -17.08 9.82 -13.10
CA TYR A 902 -18.10 10.68 -12.50
C TYR A 902 -19.45 10.34 -13.10
N TRP A 903 -20.45 10.22 -12.24
CA TRP A 903 -21.80 9.80 -12.60
C TRP A 903 -22.80 10.86 -12.19
N LEU A 904 -23.66 11.22 -13.14
CA LEU A 904 -24.88 11.95 -12.89
C LEU A 904 -26.03 10.95 -12.85
N ILE A 905 -26.58 10.74 -11.66
CA ILE A 905 -27.53 9.68 -11.32
C ILE A 905 -28.90 10.31 -11.09
N PHE A 906 -29.97 9.60 -11.49
CA PHE A 906 -31.34 9.98 -11.24
C PHE A 906 -32.22 8.76 -10.95
N GLU A 907 -32.98 8.82 -9.86
CA GLU A 907 -34.00 7.84 -9.51
C GLU A 907 -35.39 8.45 -9.75
N ASN A 908 -36.27 7.77 -10.49
CA ASN A 908 -37.61 8.33 -10.78
C ASN A 908 -38.60 8.19 -9.62
N ALA A 909 -38.43 7.16 -8.80
CA ALA A 909 -39.31 6.78 -7.71
C ALA A 909 -38.50 6.10 -6.61
N SER A 910 -39.03 6.10 -5.38
CA SER A 910 -38.32 5.54 -4.23
C SER A 910 -38.18 4.02 -4.31
N GLY A 911 -37.10 3.50 -3.73
CA GLY A 911 -36.90 2.07 -3.56
C GLY A 911 -36.21 1.39 -4.73
N VAL A 912 -35.44 2.14 -5.53
CA VAL A 912 -34.52 1.55 -6.50
C VAL A 912 -33.31 0.95 -5.77
N GLY A 913 -32.83 1.63 -4.73
CA GLY A 913 -31.84 1.10 -3.79
C GLY A 913 -30.46 0.92 -4.40
N LEU A 914 -29.90 1.96 -5.02
CA LEU A 914 -28.52 1.94 -5.49
C LEU A 914 -27.54 1.67 -4.34
N ASN A 915 -26.51 0.88 -4.60
CA ASN A 915 -25.41 0.67 -3.65
C ASN A 915 -24.28 1.68 -3.91
N ASP A 916 -24.66 2.94 -4.06
CA ASP A 916 -23.78 4.09 -4.26
C ASP A 916 -23.37 4.73 -2.92
N GLY A 917 -23.80 4.16 -1.79
CA GLY A 917 -23.55 4.68 -0.45
C GLY A 917 -24.36 5.92 -0.12
N ARG A 918 -25.38 6.24 -0.93
CA ARG A 918 -26.25 7.40 -0.77
C ARG A 918 -27.65 6.96 -0.32
N PRO A 919 -28.37 7.81 0.42
CA PRO A 919 -29.80 7.61 0.61
C PRO A 919 -30.55 7.68 -0.73
N ASP A 920 -31.59 6.86 -0.87
CA ASP A 920 -32.57 6.90 -1.97
C ASP A 920 -33.10 8.34 -2.16
N HIS A 921 -33.10 8.83 -3.40
CA HIS A 921 -33.26 10.24 -3.75
C HIS A 921 -34.17 10.48 -4.97
N PRO A 922 -35.44 10.06 -4.91
CA PRO A 922 -36.35 10.14 -6.03
C PRO A 922 -36.59 11.58 -6.52
N GLY A 923 -36.62 11.77 -7.84
CA GLY A 923 -36.86 13.06 -8.48
C GLY A 923 -35.70 14.05 -8.34
N THR A 924 -34.51 13.57 -7.95
CA THR A 924 -33.31 14.37 -7.75
C THR A 924 -32.16 13.81 -8.58
N PHE A 925 -31.43 14.70 -9.25
CA PHE A 925 -30.14 14.38 -9.83
C PHE A 925 -29.06 14.50 -8.76
N GLU A 926 -28.25 13.47 -8.57
CA GLU A 926 -27.00 13.53 -7.80
C GLU A 926 -25.80 13.36 -8.73
N PHE A 927 -24.78 14.19 -8.55
CA PHE A 927 -23.50 14.05 -9.22
C PHE A 927 -22.46 13.54 -8.22
N VAL A 928 -21.81 12.43 -8.57
CA VAL A 928 -20.90 11.71 -7.69
C VAL A 928 -19.64 11.28 -8.44
N GLN A 929 -18.53 11.15 -7.72
CA GLN A 929 -17.36 10.41 -8.19
C GLN A 929 -17.45 8.98 -7.67
N ALA A 930 -17.51 8.00 -8.56
CA ALA A 930 -17.44 6.59 -8.16
C ALA A 930 -16.00 6.23 -7.80
N VAL A 931 -15.82 5.79 -6.56
CA VAL A 931 -14.53 5.43 -5.93
C VAL A 931 -14.61 4.01 -5.34
N ASN A 932 -15.28 3.11 -6.05
CA ASN A 932 -15.52 1.73 -5.61
C ASN A 932 -14.26 0.84 -5.74
N ASP A 933 -13.15 1.29 -5.16
CA ASP A 933 -11.79 0.75 -5.37
C ASP A 933 -11.24 -0.08 -4.20
N GLY A 934 -12.05 -0.28 -3.17
CA GLY A 934 -11.62 -0.97 -1.95
C GLY A 934 -10.75 -0.12 -1.01
N ASN A 935 -10.34 1.09 -1.44
CA ASN A 935 -9.52 2.02 -0.67
C ASN A 935 -10.38 3.04 0.09
N HIS A 936 -11.56 3.36 -0.45
CA HIS A 936 -12.46 4.34 0.14
C HIS A 936 -13.47 3.72 1.12
N ALA A 937 -13.84 4.49 2.15
CA ALA A 937 -14.87 4.15 3.13
C ALA A 937 -16.27 3.95 2.48
N SER A 938 -16.59 4.82 1.52
CA SER A 938 -17.85 4.81 0.75
C SER A 938 -17.55 4.52 -0.72
N PRO A 939 -18.48 3.89 -1.46
CA PRO A 939 -18.30 3.58 -2.88
C PRO A 939 -18.37 4.81 -3.78
N THR A 940 -18.86 5.96 -3.28
CA THR A 940 -18.88 7.23 -3.99
C THR A 940 -18.46 8.41 -3.11
N VAL A 941 -17.95 9.47 -3.74
CA VAL A 941 -17.81 10.81 -3.17
C VAL A 941 -18.91 11.70 -3.76
N PHE A 942 -19.74 12.29 -2.90
CA PHE A 942 -20.81 13.20 -3.31
C PHE A 942 -20.26 14.58 -3.72
N LEU A 943 -20.70 15.09 -4.89
CA LEU A 943 -20.25 16.38 -5.43
C LEU A 943 -21.36 17.43 -5.47
N GLY A 944 -22.59 17.07 -5.83
CA GLY A 944 -23.70 18.02 -5.88
C GLY A 944 -25.04 17.37 -6.22
N SER A 945 -26.14 18.09 -6.00
CA SER A 945 -27.47 17.62 -6.34
C SER A 945 -28.46 18.73 -6.71
N LYS A 946 -29.45 18.39 -7.55
CA LYS A 946 -30.57 19.25 -7.94
C LYS A 946 -31.83 18.46 -8.19
N THR A 947 -32.98 18.97 -7.73
CA THR A 947 -34.29 18.38 -8.02
C THR A 947 -34.74 18.69 -9.45
N LEU A 948 -35.68 17.90 -9.99
CA LEU A 948 -36.35 18.17 -11.27
C LEU A 948 -36.85 19.61 -11.41
N ALA A 949 -37.45 20.15 -10.34
CA ALA A 949 -37.96 21.51 -10.30
C ALA A 949 -36.83 22.56 -10.43
N GLN A 950 -35.67 22.30 -9.83
CA GLN A 950 -34.54 23.22 -9.87
C GLN A 950 -33.84 23.24 -11.24
N VAL A 951 -33.84 22.12 -11.96
CA VAL A 951 -33.32 22.05 -13.35
C VAL A 951 -34.40 22.38 -14.39
N GLY A 952 -35.65 22.62 -13.98
CA GLY A 952 -36.75 22.96 -14.87
C GLY A 952 -37.16 21.83 -15.82
N VAL A 953 -37.04 20.57 -15.38
CA VAL A 953 -37.40 19.38 -16.16
C VAL A 953 -38.63 18.70 -15.57
N THR A 954 -39.51 18.17 -16.42
CA THR A 954 -40.67 17.38 -16.02
C THR A 954 -40.41 15.91 -16.32
N GLY A 955 -40.70 15.00 -15.38
CA GLY A 955 -40.62 13.57 -15.64
C GLY A 955 -41.54 13.15 -16.78
N GLY A 956 -41.10 12.20 -17.59
CA GLY A 956 -41.73 11.77 -18.84
C GLY A 956 -41.33 12.59 -20.08
N THR A 957 -40.21 13.32 -20.05
CA THR A 957 -39.78 14.18 -21.16
C THR A 957 -38.29 14.02 -21.48
N TRP A 958 -37.93 14.33 -22.73
CA TRP A 958 -36.54 14.45 -23.17
C TRP A 958 -35.96 15.81 -22.77
N THR A 959 -34.69 15.82 -22.37
CA THR A 959 -33.95 17.05 -22.03
C THR A 959 -32.48 16.93 -22.43
N THR A 960 -31.79 18.06 -22.51
CA THR A 960 -30.36 18.10 -22.86
C THR A 960 -29.47 17.90 -21.64
N PHE A 961 -28.32 17.26 -21.81
CA PHE A 961 -27.28 17.16 -20.79
C PHE A 961 -25.91 17.65 -21.30
N ARG A 962 -25.03 18.03 -20.36
CA ARG A 962 -23.60 18.27 -20.61
C ARG A 962 -22.77 17.73 -19.44
N LEU A 963 -21.79 16.89 -19.76
CA LEU A 963 -20.70 16.51 -18.85
C LEU A 963 -19.40 17.04 -19.44
N ALA A 964 -18.58 17.73 -18.66
CA ALA A 964 -17.30 18.25 -19.13
C ALA A 964 -16.21 18.12 -18.07
N ILE A 965 -15.01 17.82 -18.52
CA ILE A 965 -13.80 17.85 -17.71
C ILE A 965 -12.70 18.65 -18.42
N ASP A 966 -12.17 19.66 -17.74
CA ASP A 966 -11.09 20.53 -18.19
C ASP A 966 -10.02 20.64 -17.10
N PRO A 967 -8.99 19.78 -17.14
CA PRO A 967 -7.89 19.82 -16.17
C PRO A 967 -7.15 21.17 -16.14
N ASN A 968 -7.18 21.92 -17.23
CA ASN A 968 -6.48 23.20 -17.38
C ASN A 968 -7.39 24.40 -17.08
N GLY A 969 -8.67 24.16 -16.82
CA GLY A 969 -9.62 25.19 -16.43
C GLY A 969 -9.30 25.80 -15.07
N SER A 970 -9.83 27.01 -14.82
CA SER A 970 -9.85 27.57 -13.46
C SER A 970 -10.55 26.60 -12.51
N SER A 971 -10.13 26.51 -11.24
CA SER A 971 -10.70 25.56 -10.27
C SER A 971 -12.23 25.54 -10.22
N GLY A 972 -12.93 26.66 -10.47
CA GLY A 972 -14.39 26.69 -10.54
C GLY A 972 -15.03 26.09 -11.80
N ASN A 973 -14.27 25.64 -12.80
CA ASN A 973 -14.77 25.18 -14.11
C ASN A 973 -14.09 23.89 -14.61
N GLN A 974 -13.38 23.18 -13.74
CA GLN A 974 -12.65 21.97 -14.17
C GLN A 974 -13.54 20.75 -14.37
N LEU A 975 -14.67 20.68 -13.67
CA LEU A 975 -15.64 19.59 -13.78
C LEU A 975 -17.06 20.16 -13.75
N ILE A 976 -17.86 19.77 -14.74
CA ILE A 976 -19.21 20.31 -14.97
C ILE A 976 -20.18 19.16 -15.25
N ALA A 977 -21.34 19.20 -14.60
CA ALA A 977 -22.49 18.36 -14.89
C ALA A 977 -23.75 19.22 -14.98
N GLN A 978 -24.43 19.18 -16.12
CA GLN A 978 -25.62 19.98 -16.41
C GLN A 978 -26.77 19.12 -16.93
N ILE A 979 -27.98 19.52 -16.55
CA ILE A 979 -29.25 19.09 -17.13
C ILE A 979 -30.03 20.33 -17.51
N ASN A 980 -30.59 20.36 -18.72
CA ASN A 980 -31.35 21.50 -19.24
C ASN A 980 -30.61 22.84 -19.11
N ASN A 981 -29.29 22.83 -19.36
CA ASN A 981 -28.38 23.97 -19.18
C ASN A 981 -28.30 24.52 -17.75
N VAL A 982 -28.77 23.77 -16.74
CA VAL A 982 -28.65 24.10 -15.32
C VAL A 982 -27.54 23.25 -14.69
N ASP A 983 -26.60 23.90 -14.01
CA ASP A 983 -25.53 23.22 -13.28
C ASP A 983 -26.11 22.41 -12.10
N VAL A 984 -25.92 21.10 -12.16
CA VAL A 984 -26.02 20.22 -10.99
C VAL A 984 -24.74 20.32 -10.18
N TYR A 985 -23.60 20.37 -10.88
CA TYR A 985 -22.28 20.63 -10.31
C TYR A 985 -21.44 21.45 -11.29
N ARG A 986 -20.66 22.38 -10.75
CA ARG A 986 -19.60 23.12 -11.44
C ARG A 986 -18.54 23.46 -10.41
N GLY A 987 -17.33 22.94 -10.57
CA GLY A 987 -16.29 23.11 -9.57
C GLY A 987 -14.98 22.42 -9.92
N PRO A 988 -14.10 22.24 -8.92
CA PRO A 988 -12.80 21.61 -9.13
C PRO A 988 -12.96 20.11 -9.39
N ILE A 989 -11.93 19.53 -10.00
CA ILE A 989 -11.75 18.08 -10.00
C ILE A 989 -11.46 17.67 -8.54
N PRO A 990 -12.22 16.74 -7.95
CA PRO A 990 -11.97 16.26 -6.59
C PRO A 990 -10.60 15.56 -6.48
N ALA A 991 -10.11 15.35 -5.26
CA ALA A 991 -8.89 14.59 -5.02
C ALA A 991 -8.99 13.19 -5.67
N GLU A 992 -7.89 12.72 -6.25
CA GLU A 992 -7.84 11.44 -7.00
C GLU A 992 -8.80 11.39 -8.22
N GLY A 993 -9.33 12.55 -8.61
CA GLY A 993 -10.26 12.69 -9.71
C GLY A 993 -9.61 12.38 -11.05
N ARG A 994 -10.25 11.48 -11.80
CA ARG A 994 -9.82 11.09 -13.15
C ARG A 994 -10.07 12.22 -14.14
N THR A 995 -9.22 12.33 -15.16
CA THR A 995 -9.31 13.34 -16.23
C THR A 995 -9.46 12.73 -17.63
N LYS A 996 -9.45 11.40 -17.70
CA LYS A 996 -9.55 10.61 -18.93
C LYS A 996 -10.38 9.35 -18.68
N GLY A 997 -10.94 8.77 -19.74
CA GLY A 997 -11.86 7.63 -19.66
C GLY A 997 -13.01 7.76 -20.64
N ALA A 998 -13.74 6.70 -20.91
CA ALA A 998 -14.89 6.68 -21.80
C ALA A 998 -16.11 7.43 -21.27
N PHE A 999 -17.07 7.67 -22.17
CA PHE A 999 -18.43 8.04 -21.83
C PHE A 999 -19.21 6.79 -21.43
N GLN A 1000 -19.98 6.88 -20.34
CA GLN A 1000 -20.73 5.76 -19.76
C GLN A 1000 -22.22 6.09 -19.65
N ILE A 1001 -23.04 5.05 -19.74
CA ILE A 1001 -24.49 5.09 -19.61
C ILE A 1001 -24.87 3.98 -18.64
N GLY A 1002 -25.64 4.29 -17.61
CA GLY A 1002 -26.02 3.33 -16.57
C GLY A 1002 -27.53 3.20 -16.47
N PHE A 1003 -28.01 1.97 -16.25
CA PHE A 1003 -29.43 1.70 -16.01
C PHE A 1003 -29.59 0.65 -14.92
N ARG A 1004 -30.61 0.81 -14.07
CA ARG A 1004 -31.02 -0.17 -13.07
C ARG A 1004 -32.52 -0.12 -12.79
N GLU A 1005 -33.14 -1.29 -12.72
CA GLU A 1005 -34.51 -1.51 -12.23
C GLU A 1005 -34.54 -2.09 -10.81
N ASN A 1006 -35.72 -2.05 -10.16
CA ASN A 1006 -35.89 -2.51 -8.78
C ASN A 1006 -36.72 -3.79 -8.61
N HIS A 1007 -37.04 -4.47 -9.72
CA HIS A 1007 -37.93 -5.62 -9.73
C HIS A 1007 -37.30 -6.84 -10.41
N THR A 1008 -37.83 -8.02 -10.10
CA THR A 1008 -37.41 -9.27 -10.73
C THR A 1008 -38.06 -9.44 -12.11
N GLY A 1009 -37.28 -9.82 -13.10
CA GLY A 1009 -37.76 -10.11 -14.46
C GLY A 1009 -37.39 -9.03 -15.47
N ALA A 1010 -37.82 -9.22 -16.72
CA ALA A 1010 -37.47 -8.33 -17.82
C ALA A 1010 -38.00 -6.91 -17.59
N PRO A 1011 -37.17 -5.87 -17.79
CA PRO A 1011 -37.63 -4.48 -17.80
C PRO A 1011 -38.75 -4.25 -18.82
N ALA A 1012 -39.77 -3.48 -18.42
CA ALA A 1012 -40.86 -3.03 -19.26
C ALA A 1012 -40.35 -2.22 -20.45
N ALA A 1013 -41.17 -2.08 -21.50
CA ALA A 1013 -40.75 -1.45 -22.75
C ALA A 1013 -40.30 0.03 -22.60
N ASN A 1014 -40.80 0.74 -21.58
CA ASN A 1014 -40.45 2.12 -21.27
C ASN A 1014 -39.32 2.26 -20.25
N GLU A 1015 -38.85 1.17 -19.66
CA GLU A 1015 -37.69 1.19 -18.77
C GLU A 1015 -36.37 1.18 -19.54
N GLY A 1016 -35.36 1.87 -19.01
CA GLY A 1016 -34.05 1.97 -19.63
C GLY A 1016 -33.51 3.39 -19.56
N THR A 1017 -32.19 3.52 -19.76
CA THR A 1017 -31.60 4.83 -20.02
C THR A 1017 -31.63 5.08 -21.52
N TRP A 1018 -32.42 6.05 -21.94
CA TRP A 1018 -32.61 6.41 -23.35
C TRP A 1018 -31.84 7.68 -23.66
N ILE A 1019 -30.96 7.63 -24.65
CA ILE A 1019 -30.18 8.79 -25.10
C ILE A 1019 -30.17 8.92 -26.61
N ASP A 1020 -30.05 10.16 -27.08
CA ASP A 1020 -29.89 10.50 -28.49
C ASP A 1020 -29.00 11.75 -28.68
N ASN A 1021 -28.62 12.04 -29.92
CA ASN A 1021 -27.89 13.24 -30.35
C ASN A 1021 -26.61 13.51 -29.54
N VAL A 1022 -25.88 12.45 -29.20
CA VAL A 1022 -24.67 12.53 -28.37
C VAL A 1022 -23.50 13.07 -29.18
N THR A 1023 -22.84 14.12 -28.68
CA THR A 1023 -21.62 14.68 -29.25
C THR A 1023 -20.49 14.64 -28.24
N ILE A 1024 -19.35 14.07 -28.63
CA ILE A 1024 -18.11 14.03 -27.85
C ILE A 1024 -17.10 14.95 -28.52
N SER A 1025 -16.54 15.90 -27.78
CA SER A 1025 -15.63 16.93 -28.30
C SER A 1025 -14.45 17.17 -27.36
N PRO A 1026 -13.27 17.58 -27.86
CA PRO A 1026 -12.19 18.02 -26.99
C PRO A 1026 -12.61 19.28 -26.22
N MET A 1027 -12.03 19.51 -25.03
CA MET A 1027 -12.07 20.84 -24.45
C MET A 1027 -11.20 21.77 -25.30
N ASN A 1028 -11.73 22.94 -25.67
CA ASN A 1028 -11.02 23.87 -26.54
C ASN A 1028 -9.82 24.48 -25.78
N THR A 1029 -8.60 24.23 -26.25
CA THR A 1029 -7.35 24.80 -25.71
C THR A 1029 -7.14 26.28 -26.04
N ALA A 1030 -8.06 26.89 -26.80
CA ALA A 1030 -8.04 28.29 -27.16
C ALA A 1030 -8.99 29.08 -26.26
N VAL A 1031 -8.43 29.72 -25.23
CA VAL A 1031 -8.91 30.91 -24.51
C VAL A 1031 -10.31 31.38 -24.96
N SER A 1032 -11.37 30.75 -24.45
CA SER A 1032 -12.74 31.15 -24.71
C SER A 1032 -13.13 32.30 -23.78
N SER A 1033 -12.72 33.52 -24.15
CA SER A 1033 -13.20 34.77 -23.58
C SER A 1033 -14.68 35.07 -23.92
N TRP A 1034 -15.53 34.05 -24.08
CA TRP A 1034 -16.93 34.21 -24.53
C TRP A 1034 -17.96 33.32 -23.82
N GLU A 1035 -17.61 32.57 -22.77
CA GLU A 1035 -18.58 31.88 -21.90
C GLU A 1035 -18.95 32.71 -20.65
N LEU A 1036 -19.12 34.02 -20.82
CA LEU A 1036 -19.71 34.92 -19.82
C LEU A 1036 -20.74 35.82 -20.53
N TYR A 1037 -21.86 35.23 -20.98
CA TYR A 1037 -23.12 35.96 -21.21
C TYR A 1037 -24.32 35.04 -21.05
#